data_AF-A0AAE9YJ04-F1
#
_entry.id   AF-A0AAE9YJ04-F1
#
_cell.length_a   1.000
_cell.length_b   1.000
_cell.length_c   1.000
_cell.angle_alpha   90.00
_cell.angle_beta   90.00
_cell.angle_gamma   90.00
#
_symmetry.space_group_name_H-M   'P 1'
#
loop_
_entity.id
_entity.type
_entity.pdbx_description
1 polymer ?
#
loop_
_entity_poly.entity_id
_entity_poly.type
_entity_poly.pdbx_seq_one_letter_code
_entity_poly.pdbx_strand_id
1 'polypeptide(L)'
;MAIATEPGTDAIYSLAHRWIAETMETQASLVSDEHVWTPGNLDALYRHFIEQPDLTKNKPYMEKLRGQLEGAPPEVVQLMAEVHVVHFLIIWPGAMSGAKKVADVETILSWMPVPPALPADVREAMGSGLVNPGQWVLTRRDLHIAWLIRFSQHWLSLPPTDRQEAIRDPWVLRAMASEVPSESDSAASHALLHLVHPDTFERVTSDNHRAKILARFGDPDSDDDLDRQLLAARSALVATWGEDFEWYDPGLRPLWDKDLRKWSKFLRWAERLHALPTFDEDERDYKLAVAADVQRARSAFDARGDDWFALLTSALSSSNLLLWRSRSEFLTWGEGDREGLIQALTAIWGGESDPADRLATFVDALPDDVLTTPGEQLNIGSVLLMADGAEQNPPAKVSAFRQAWALSGWSGPGRQDGSESETVYAAALTFCDELVRSSADWPYPLRDRLDAQSVVWYLVKVSKRPEGWSEEDWASFEKFVSGVASEDEEGDEPPVDPVGPGPHLPPVSFTPETDRRRQRYAPIQAAWAADDAAQRVHGEEAALSDEVRPMVADLLEGLAEDPDVQRLITAMGQGPFPRFMRRGSHRTFLAHARNRAGESGAQLSAVVREAYTAPTDLKDARRRIALIHGEVHSIDGVGASQRGMVPLAVSAYWALQDPSKWPALWASTEQPLHRVGWLEQQDDPADRYEAYYRLLTSLDDDLRALVPCISWWGDGGVVGVDPLAAERCQQNVALARQFYDNDRQYPDQSAQTTATTNARALVGDFALVARSLAEVVADGIGRKVADAPPRPRYGSDRPFRHDGFAAWRLVEEETQPSVRLWAVGDRTVVGLHPGYGDGDWMAESASRIRGRLPEGFGFFDIVTGRGRYDLVPRNGPDPHGEYLVGREVPPDEVIGSAVADTMRTATEALAPLVDLLKPPSETQDREDVEHQDTDIDHIEAAATELLIDREDLDKIVDLMADESGLRQVVFYGPPGTGKTFVAQRLARALAGENADRWGVVQFHPATSYEDFIEGLRPKVVEGQVTYELVAGPLVRMAERAAEDPAHDHVLVIDEINRANLPKVLGEMLFLLEYRSTPVQPLYRGGEVFTLPPNLKIIGTMNTADRSIALIDAAMRRRFHFVGFFPHQEPTRSLLRRWLEANGRPVEVADFVEAVNEELAPLLGEHLLLGPSFFMKEDLSEGGLRRIWDHNVFPFLEDQLWGREAELAEWRWEAVRSRVRATIGAEGAAADLDGAPDGAATEAAGQKP
;
A
#
# COMPACT_ATOMS: atom_id res chain seq x y z
N MET A 1 -17.96 21.91 34.31
CA MET A 1 -18.01 21.32 32.98
C MET A 1 -18.13 22.45 31.99
N ALA A 2 -16.99 22.85 31.44
CA ALA A 2 -16.82 24.07 30.67
C ALA A 2 -16.13 23.72 29.35
N ILE A 3 -16.71 22.72 28.66
CA ILE A 3 -16.29 22.23 27.33
C ILE A 3 -15.81 23.44 26.55
N ALA A 4 -14.53 23.47 26.18
CA ALA A 4 -13.93 24.64 25.56
C ALA A 4 -14.61 24.87 24.20
N THR A 5 -15.59 25.78 24.16
CA THR A 5 -16.45 25.94 22.99
C THR A 5 -15.71 26.73 21.91
N GLU A 6 -15.22 26.01 20.90
CA GLU A 6 -14.89 26.63 19.62
C GLU A 6 -16.08 27.51 19.18
N PRO A 7 -15.85 28.75 18.72
CA PRO A 7 -16.93 29.66 18.34
C PRO A 7 -17.97 29.00 17.41
N GLY A 8 -19.20 28.88 17.90
CA GLY A 8 -20.34 28.34 17.15
C GLY A 8 -20.82 26.94 17.56
N THR A 9 -20.16 26.22 18.49
CA THR A 9 -20.70 24.92 18.96
C THR A 9 -22.04 25.04 19.65
N ASP A 10 -22.29 26.14 20.37
CA ASP A 10 -23.58 26.38 21.05
C ASP A 10 -24.75 26.44 20.06
N ALA A 11 -24.52 26.99 18.86
CA ALA A 11 -25.53 27.05 17.80
C ALA A 11 -25.85 25.64 17.25
N ILE A 12 -24.85 24.75 17.19
CA ILE A 12 -25.03 23.35 16.78
C ILE A 12 -25.93 22.60 17.77
N TYR A 13 -25.58 22.61 19.06
CA TYR A 13 -26.38 21.93 20.09
C TYR A 13 -27.79 22.54 20.22
N SER A 14 -27.91 23.87 20.14
CA SER A 14 -29.22 24.56 20.16
C SER A 14 -30.11 24.12 18.99
N LEU A 15 -29.56 23.98 17.79
CA LEU A 15 -30.31 23.55 16.61
C LEU A 15 -30.64 22.05 16.63
N ALA A 16 -29.74 21.21 17.14
CA ALA A 16 -30.00 19.78 17.34
C ALA A 16 -31.12 19.54 18.36
N HIS A 17 -31.07 20.23 19.51
CA HIS A 17 -32.13 20.17 20.52
C HIS A 17 -33.46 20.68 19.97
N ARG A 18 -33.48 21.84 19.27
CA ARG A 18 -34.70 22.35 18.63
C ARG A 18 -35.28 21.32 17.66
N TRP A 19 -34.44 20.68 16.84
CA TRP A 19 -34.91 19.64 15.92
C TRP A 19 -35.57 18.47 16.66
N ILE A 20 -34.87 17.80 17.58
CA ILE A 20 -35.39 16.57 18.20
C ILE A 20 -36.54 16.80 19.21
N ALA A 21 -36.51 17.92 19.94
CA ALA A 21 -37.42 18.17 21.06
C ALA A 21 -38.60 19.09 20.72
N GLU A 22 -38.46 20.00 19.74
CA GLU A 22 -39.51 20.94 19.35
C GLU A 22 -40.04 20.65 17.95
N THR A 23 -39.17 20.59 16.95
CA THR A 23 -39.54 20.42 15.53
C THR A 23 -40.18 19.05 15.29
N MET A 24 -39.61 17.97 15.80
CA MET A 24 -40.19 16.63 15.65
C MET A 24 -41.51 16.46 16.42
N GLU A 25 -41.65 17.02 17.63
CA GLU A 25 -42.88 16.91 18.42
C GLU A 25 -44.03 17.76 17.85
N THR A 26 -43.73 18.96 17.33
CA THR A 26 -44.73 19.86 16.70
C THR A 26 -44.96 19.60 15.21
N GLN A 27 -44.05 18.85 14.57
CA GLN A 27 -43.97 18.62 13.12
C GLN A 27 -43.71 19.89 12.29
N ALA A 28 -43.33 21.00 12.94
CA ALA A 28 -42.95 22.27 12.31
C ALA A 28 -41.69 22.14 11.42
N SER A 29 -41.27 23.23 10.79
CA SER A 29 -40.07 23.30 9.93
C SER A 29 -38.90 24.01 10.65
N LEU A 30 -37.67 23.65 10.27
CA LEU A 30 -36.43 24.35 10.65
C LEU A 30 -36.14 25.59 9.79
N VAL A 31 -36.80 25.76 8.63
CA VAL A 31 -36.49 26.81 7.64
C VAL A 31 -37.71 27.65 7.17
N SER A 32 -38.91 27.38 7.68
CA SER A 32 -40.17 28.03 7.28
C SER A 32 -41.24 27.97 8.38
N ASP A 33 -42.38 28.64 8.17
CA ASP A 33 -43.55 28.55 9.07
C ASP A 33 -44.43 27.29 8.79
N GLU A 34 -44.01 26.40 7.89
CA GLU A 34 -44.79 25.22 7.48
C GLU A 34 -44.52 24.00 8.40
N HIS A 35 -45.34 22.96 8.26
CA HIS A 35 -45.21 21.71 9.03
C HIS A 35 -44.75 20.58 8.11
N VAL A 36 -43.43 20.39 7.99
CA VAL A 36 -42.85 19.44 7.03
C VAL A 36 -42.37 18.12 7.64
N TRP A 37 -42.02 18.08 8.94
CA TRP A 37 -41.60 16.86 9.65
C TRP A 37 -42.81 15.97 10.04
N THR A 38 -43.75 15.79 9.12
CA THR A 38 -44.91 14.93 9.32
C THR A 38 -44.58 13.48 8.95
N PRO A 39 -45.23 12.46 9.56
CA PRO A 39 -45.05 11.07 9.17
C PRO A 39 -45.32 10.82 7.68
N GLY A 40 -46.34 11.48 7.10
CA GLY A 40 -46.68 11.33 5.68
C GLY A 40 -45.60 11.86 4.72
N ASN A 41 -44.90 12.93 5.12
CA ASN A 41 -43.77 13.48 4.35
C ASN A 41 -42.50 12.63 4.52
N LEU A 42 -42.24 12.12 5.73
CA LEU A 42 -41.14 11.18 5.98
C LEU A 42 -41.33 9.86 5.22
N ASP A 43 -42.55 9.31 5.18
CA ASP A 43 -42.88 8.13 4.37
C ASP A 43 -42.73 8.41 2.87
N ALA A 44 -43.04 9.64 2.42
CA ALA A 44 -42.82 10.04 1.03
C ALA A 44 -41.33 10.16 0.72
N LEU A 45 -40.55 10.76 1.63
CA LEU A 45 -39.10 10.88 1.51
C LEU A 45 -38.41 9.51 1.52
N TYR A 46 -38.86 8.58 2.36
CA TYR A 46 -38.42 7.19 2.38
C TYR A 46 -38.68 6.51 1.01
N ARG A 47 -39.90 6.63 0.47
CA ARG A 47 -40.27 6.09 -0.84
C ARG A 47 -39.49 6.70 -2.01
N HIS A 48 -39.13 7.98 -1.95
CA HIS A 48 -38.34 8.67 -2.99
C HIS A 48 -36.83 8.41 -2.87
N PHE A 49 -36.27 8.33 -1.65
CA PHE A 49 -34.82 8.30 -1.44
C PHE A 49 -34.26 6.92 -1.08
N ILE A 50 -34.99 6.13 -0.29
CA ILE A 50 -34.51 4.87 0.31
C ILE A 50 -35.04 3.65 -0.46
N GLU A 51 -36.32 3.64 -0.85
CA GLU A 51 -36.84 2.58 -1.74
C GLU A 51 -36.40 2.77 -3.20
N GLN A 52 -36.02 3.98 -3.59
CA GLN A 52 -35.62 4.34 -4.95
C GLN A 52 -34.24 5.03 -4.98
N PRO A 53 -33.15 4.34 -4.61
CA PRO A 53 -31.81 4.88 -4.61
C PRO A 53 -31.30 5.10 -6.04
N ASP A 54 -30.89 6.33 -6.39
CA ASP A 54 -30.19 6.58 -7.66
C ASP A 54 -28.74 6.09 -7.55
N LEU A 55 -28.53 4.82 -7.89
CA LEU A 55 -27.23 4.15 -7.89
C LEU A 55 -26.38 4.45 -9.15
N THR A 56 -26.80 5.37 -10.03
CA THR A 56 -26.09 5.67 -11.30
C THR A 56 -24.62 6.01 -11.08
N LYS A 57 -23.72 5.24 -11.69
CA LYS A 57 -22.26 5.41 -11.55
C LYS A 57 -21.84 6.73 -12.25
N ASN A 58 -20.80 7.40 -11.74
CA ASN A 58 -20.29 8.70 -12.20
C ASN A 58 -21.23 9.93 -12.11
N LYS A 59 -22.50 9.79 -11.72
CA LYS A 59 -23.44 10.92 -11.55
C LYS A 59 -23.20 11.65 -10.20
N PRO A 60 -23.05 12.99 -10.16
CA PRO A 60 -22.84 13.74 -8.91
C PRO A 60 -24.00 13.61 -7.91
N TYR A 61 -23.69 13.64 -6.61
CA TYR A 61 -24.68 13.45 -5.53
C TYR A 61 -25.92 14.37 -5.63
N MET A 62 -25.72 15.68 -5.84
CA MET A 62 -26.84 16.63 -5.95
C MET A 62 -27.72 16.38 -7.19
N GLU A 63 -27.15 15.79 -8.24
CA GLU A 63 -27.87 15.44 -9.48
C GLU A 63 -28.61 14.10 -9.34
N LYS A 64 -28.06 13.16 -8.57
CA LYS A 64 -28.77 11.96 -8.10
C LYS A 64 -29.99 12.35 -7.28
N LEU A 65 -29.77 13.09 -6.19
CA LEU A 65 -30.79 13.52 -5.25
C LEU A 65 -31.93 14.30 -5.94
N ARG A 66 -31.59 15.17 -6.90
CA ARG A 66 -32.59 15.90 -7.69
C ARG A 66 -33.47 14.98 -8.56
N GLY A 67 -32.92 13.90 -9.10
CA GLY A 67 -33.69 12.92 -9.88
C GLY A 67 -34.58 12.06 -8.99
N GLN A 68 -34.10 11.66 -7.80
CA GLN A 68 -34.89 10.90 -6.82
C GLN A 68 -36.11 11.69 -6.31
N LEU A 69 -35.96 13.01 -6.16
CA LEU A 69 -37.04 13.92 -5.79
C LEU A 69 -37.87 14.43 -6.99
N GLU A 70 -37.66 13.93 -8.21
CA GLU A 70 -38.45 14.36 -9.36
C GLU A 70 -39.92 13.94 -9.20
N GLY A 71 -40.83 14.92 -9.20
CA GLY A 71 -42.25 14.71 -8.92
C GLY A 71 -42.63 14.63 -7.43
N ALA A 72 -41.67 14.77 -6.51
CA ALA A 72 -41.97 14.88 -5.08
C ALA A 72 -42.71 16.20 -4.75
N PRO A 73 -43.61 16.23 -3.74
CA PRO A 73 -44.22 17.47 -3.26
C PRO A 73 -43.18 18.48 -2.73
N PRO A 74 -43.39 19.80 -2.86
CA PRO A 74 -42.45 20.83 -2.36
C PRO A 74 -42.08 20.65 -0.88
N GLU A 75 -43.02 20.20 -0.05
CA GLU A 75 -42.89 19.95 1.38
C GLU A 75 -41.89 18.80 1.65
N VAL A 76 -41.82 17.80 0.75
CA VAL A 76 -40.89 16.67 0.81
C VAL A 76 -39.49 17.07 0.32
N VAL A 77 -39.42 17.97 -0.67
CA VAL A 77 -38.14 18.58 -1.10
C VAL A 77 -37.54 19.44 0.01
N GLN A 78 -38.37 20.22 0.72
CA GLN A 78 -37.95 21.00 1.87
C GLN A 78 -37.50 20.11 3.03
N LEU A 79 -38.26 19.05 3.36
CA LEU A 79 -37.87 18.08 4.38
C LEU A 79 -36.50 17.46 4.07
N MET A 80 -36.19 17.14 2.82
CA MET A 80 -34.85 16.65 2.46
C MET A 80 -33.74 17.67 2.70
N ALA A 81 -34.00 18.96 2.43
CA ALA A 81 -33.07 20.04 2.74
C ALA A 81 -32.83 20.16 4.26
N GLU A 82 -33.87 19.96 5.07
CA GLU A 82 -33.78 19.99 6.53
C GLU A 82 -33.06 18.76 7.12
N VAL A 83 -33.22 17.56 6.54
CA VAL A 83 -32.40 16.39 6.90
C VAL A 83 -30.91 16.63 6.57
N HIS A 84 -30.61 17.38 5.51
CA HIS A 84 -29.24 17.80 5.18
C HIS A 84 -28.66 18.81 6.20
N VAL A 85 -29.48 19.73 6.74
CA VAL A 85 -29.06 20.61 7.83
C VAL A 85 -28.58 19.78 9.04
N VAL A 86 -29.39 18.80 9.47
CA VAL A 86 -29.04 17.90 10.59
C VAL A 86 -27.75 17.12 10.31
N HIS A 87 -27.63 16.52 9.13
CA HIS A 87 -26.40 15.81 8.71
C HIS A 87 -25.14 16.71 8.73
N PHE A 88 -25.28 17.99 8.38
CA PHE A 88 -24.17 18.94 8.36
C PHE A 88 -23.76 19.49 9.73
N LEU A 89 -24.54 19.29 10.80
CA LEU A 89 -24.18 19.71 12.16
C LEU A 89 -22.89 19.06 12.67
N ILE A 90 -22.69 17.77 12.40
CA ILE A 90 -21.51 17.05 12.89
C ILE A 90 -20.24 17.29 12.08
N ILE A 91 -20.33 17.73 10.82
CA ILE A 91 -19.17 17.75 9.91
C ILE A 91 -18.26 18.94 10.20
N TRP A 92 -17.08 18.70 10.75
CA TRP A 92 -16.06 19.74 11.02
C TRP A 92 -15.70 20.59 9.78
N PRO A 93 -15.48 21.92 9.91
CA PRO A 93 -15.30 22.80 8.75
C PRO A 93 -14.14 22.47 7.82
N GLY A 94 -13.05 21.88 8.34
CA GLY A 94 -11.92 21.41 7.52
C GLY A 94 -12.26 20.20 6.63
N ALA A 95 -13.35 19.48 6.93
CA ALA A 95 -13.90 18.43 6.07
C ALA A 95 -14.95 18.99 5.08
N MET A 96 -15.76 19.97 5.49
CA MET A 96 -16.64 20.73 4.60
C MET A 96 -16.96 22.12 5.18
N SER A 97 -16.56 23.18 4.47
CA SER A 97 -16.75 24.56 4.96
C SER A 97 -18.23 24.97 5.07
N GLY A 98 -18.55 25.85 6.02
CA GLY A 98 -19.91 26.35 6.25
C GLY A 98 -20.58 26.92 5.00
N ALA A 99 -19.82 27.67 4.18
CA ALA A 99 -20.31 28.18 2.90
C ALA A 99 -20.73 27.07 1.91
N LYS A 100 -20.06 25.91 1.94
CA LYS A 100 -20.41 24.76 1.09
C LYS A 100 -21.64 24.01 1.62
N LYS A 101 -21.77 23.86 2.94
CA LYS A 101 -22.96 23.29 3.60
C LYS A 101 -24.21 24.13 3.26
N VAL A 102 -24.14 25.44 3.49
CA VAL A 102 -25.22 26.40 3.14
C VAL A 102 -25.57 26.31 1.66
N ALA A 103 -24.58 26.32 0.75
CA ALA A 103 -24.82 26.24 -0.69
C ALA A 103 -25.48 24.91 -1.13
N ASP A 104 -25.19 23.78 -0.48
CA ASP A 104 -25.87 22.51 -0.77
C ASP A 104 -27.33 22.53 -0.32
N VAL A 105 -27.63 23.05 0.88
CA VAL A 105 -29.02 23.18 1.36
C VAL A 105 -29.81 24.18 0.50
N GLU A 106 -29.24 25.34 0.18
CA GLU A 106 -29.87 26.31 -0.74
C GLU A 106 -30.07 25.72 -2.15
N THR A 107 -29.19 24.83 -2.60
CA THR A 107 -29.37 24.11 -3.88
C THR A 107 -30.57 23.17 -3.83
N ILE A 108 -30.80 22.41 -2.75
CA ILE A 108 -31.97 21.54 -2.61
C ILE A 108 -33.26 22.38 -2.56
N LEU A 109 -33.28 23.44 -1.74
CA LEU A 109 -34.42 24.36 -1.64
C LEU A 109 -34.76 24.99 -3.01
N SER A 110 -33.75 25.31 -3.83
CA SER A 110 -33.94 25.90 -5.17
C SER A 110 -34.73 25.03 -6.17
N TRP A 111 -34.98 23.75 -5.85
CA TRP A 111 -35.83 22.86 -6.65
C TRP A 111 -37.33 23.05 -6.37
N MET A 112 -37.69 23.75 -5.28
CA MET A 112 -39.07 24.13 -4.97
C MET A 112 -39.55 25.29 -5.89
N PRO A 113 -40.84 25.36 -6.24
CA PRO A 113 -41.39 26.47 -7.04
C PRO A 113 -41.27 27.85 -6.37
N VAL A 114 -41.23 27.88 -5.03
CA VAL A 114 -40.97 29.06 -4.20
C VAL A 114 -40.05 28.60 -3.06
N PRO A 115 -38.72 28.81 -3.14
CA PRO A 115 -37.79 28.39 -2.09
C PRO A 115 -37.93 29.28 -0.83
N PRO A 116 -37.98 28.72 0.39
CA PRO A 116 -37.85 29.49 1.61
C PRO A 116 -36.42 30.00 1.79
N ALA A 117 -36.27 31.12 2.51
CA ALA A 117 -34.96 31.67 2.84
C ALA A 117 -34.42 31.05 4.13
N LEU A 118 -33.29 30.34 4.04
CA LEU A 118 -32.61 29.72 5.17
C LEU A 118 -32.40 30.72 6.34
N PRO A 119 -32.90 30.43 7.57
CA PRO A 119 -32.76 31.32 8.73
C PRO A 119 -31.30 31.59 9.15
N ALA A 120 -31.09 32.67 9.91
CA ALA A 120 -29.76 33.13 10.30
C ALA A 120 -29.05 32.16 11.26
N ASP A 121 -29.77 31.68 12.27
CA ASP A 121 -29.36 30.66 13.24
C ASP A 121 -28.99 29.33 12.56
N VAL A 122 -29.71 28.95 11.50
CA VAL A 122 -29.43 27.72 10.74
C VAL A 122 -28.18 27.87 9.88
N ARG A 123 -27.87 29.08 9.39
CA ARG A 123 -26.59 29.38 8.72
C ARG A 123 -25.43 29.43 9.71
N GLU A 124 -25.66 29.97 10.90
CA GLU A 124 -24.68 30.08 11.98
C GLU A 124 -24.25 28.69 12.49
N ALA A 125 -25.21 27.82 12.81
CA ALA A 125 -24.94 26.43 13.21
C ALA A 125 -24.20 25.62 12.13
N MET A 126 -24.47 25.87 10.84
CA MET A 126 -23.70 25.27 9.74
C MET A 126 -22.30 25.86 9.56
N GLY A 127 -21.96 26.98 10.21
CA GLY A 127 -20.63 27.60 10.13
C GLY A 127 -19.52 26.72 10.69
N SER A 128 -19.78 26.10 11.85
CA SER A 128 -18.84 25.25 12.61
C SER A 128 -19.16 23.75 12.39
N GLY A 129 -18.62 22.84 13.22
CA GLY A 129 -18.94 21.40 13.15
C GLY A 129 -18.13 20.56 14.14
N LEU A 130 -18.73 19.50 14.69
CA LEU A 130 -18.23 18.83 15.91
C LEU A 130 -17.12 17.77 15.71
N VAL A 131 -17.09 17.05 14.59
CA VAL A 131 -16.16 15.93 14.36
C VAL A 131 -15.65 15.89 12.92
N ASN A 132 -14.39 15.49 12.72
CA ASN A 132 -13.90 15.10 11.41
C ASN A 132 -14.47 13.69 11.09
N PRO A 133 -15.43 13.55 10.16
CA PRO A 133 -16.22 12.33 10.06
C PRO A 133 -15.56 11.28 9.13
N GLY A 134 -14.30 11.51 8.74
CA GLY A 134 -13.54 10.67 7.82
C GLY A 134 -14.04 10.71 6.37
N GLN A 135 -13.28 10.10 5.46
CA GLN A 135 -13.67 10.01 4.05
C GLN A 135 -14.95 9.19 3.83
N TRP A 136 -15.24 8.23 4.72
CA TRP A 136 -16.41 7.37 4.59
C TRP A 136 -17.73 8.16 4.67
N VAL A 137 -17.95 8.99 5.69
CA VAL A 137 -19.20 9.77 5.82
C VAL A 137 -19.35 10.81 4.69
N LEU A 138 -18.24 11.38 4.22
CA LEU A 138 -18.25 12.36 3.13
C LEU A 138 -18.64 11.74 1.77
N THR A 139 -18.25 10.48 1.53
CA THR A 139 -18.49 9.73 0.29
C THR A 139 -19.74 8.85 0.32
N ARG A 140 -20.14 8.32 1.48
CA ARG A 140 -21.35 7.53 1.73
C ARG A 140 -22.43 8.28 2.54
N ARG A 141 -22.54 9.60 2.30
CA ARG A 141 -23.54 10.45 2.96
C ARG A 141 -24.98 9.97 2.77
N ASP A 142 -25.25 9.24 1.68
CA ASP A 142 -26.51 8.55 1.40
C ASP A 142 -26.96 7.65 2.56
N LEU A 143 -26.05 6.89 3.17
CA LEU A 143 -26.39 6.00 4.29
C LEU A 143 -26.68 6.77 5.58
N HIS A 144 -25.95 7.86 5.85
CA HIS A 144 -26.22 8.70 7.02
C HIS A 144 -27.58 9.43 6.86
N ILE A 145 -27.87 10.01 5.70
CA ILE A 145 -29.18 10.62 5.40
C ILE A 145 -30.30 9.57 5.51
N ALA A 146 -30.09 8.34 5.00
CA ALA A 146 -31.07 7.26 5.11
C ALA A 146 -31.32 6.82 6.56
N TRP A 147 -30.28 6.73 7.40
CA TRP A 147 -30.43 6.42 8.81
C TRP A 147 -31.18 7.53 9.56
N LEU A 148 -30.90 8.81 9.30
CA LEU A 148 -31.63 9.94 9.90
C LEU A 148 -33.13 9.89 9.57
N ILE A 149 -33.50 9.58 8.32
CA ILE A 149 -34.91 9.44 7.91
C ILE A 149 -35.58 8.27 8.68
N ARG A 150 -34.90 7.12 8.80
CA ARG A 150 -35.41 5.95 9.54
C ARG A 150 -35.55 6.24 11.04
N PHE A 151 -34.58 6.90 11.64
CA PHE A 151 -34.66 7.36 13.03
C PHE A 151 -35.85 8.29 13.22
N SER A 152 -36.05 9.27 12.34
CA SER A 152 -37.20 10.18 12.42
C SER A 152 -38.55 9.49 12.24
N GLN A 153 -38.67 8.48 11.35
CA GLN A 153 -39.89 7.66 11.26
C GLN A 153 -40.15 6.87 12.55
N HIS A 154 -39.14 6.20 13.10
CA HIS A 154 -39.24 5.48 14.38
C HIS A 154 -39.64 6.43 15.51
N TRP A 155 -38.95 7.56 15.66
CA TRP A 155 -39.20 8.60 16.67
C TRP A 155 -40.64 9.11 16.67
N LEU A 156 -41.22 9.39 15.48
CA LEU A 156 -42.62 9.82 15.38
C LEU A 156 -43.64 8.69 15.61
N SER A 157 -43.25 7.43 15.43
CA SER A 157 -44.10 6.26 15.74
C SER A 157 -44.25 6.00 17.25
N LEU A 158 -43.28 6.45 18.05
CA LEU A 158 -43.30 6.31 19.51
C LEU A 158 -44.38 7.19 20.17
N PRO A 159 -44.86 6.83 21.38
CA PRO A 159 -45.69 7.72 22.18
C PRO A 159 -44.95 9.03 22.59
N PRO A 160 -45.66 10.16 22.77
CA PRO A 160 -45.06 11.40 23.26
C PRO A 160 -44.41 11.30 24.64
N THR A 161 -44.87 10.38 25.49
CA THR A 161 -44.23 10.08 26.79
C THR A 161 -42.81 9.58 26.61
N ASP A 162 -42.63 8.64 25.68
CA ASP A 162 -41.43 7.85 25.50
C ASP A 162 -40.36 8.71 24.79
N ARG A 163 -40.78 9.55 23.82
CA ARG A 163 -39.94 10.64 23.28
C ARG A 163 -39.47 11.61 24.37
N GLN A 164 -40.37 12.07 25.24
CA GLN A 164 -40.02 12.96 26.34
C GLN A 164 -39.18 12.29 27.44
N GLU A 165 -39.13 10.96 27.49
CA GLU A 165 -38.23 10.21 28.34
C GLU A 165 -36.84 10.13 27.70
N ALA A 166 -36.73 9.79 26.40
CA ALA A 166 -35.48 9.78 25.64
C ALA A 166 -34.77 11.15 25.52
N ILE A 167 -35.53 12.25 25.45
CA ILE A 167 -34.96 13.62 25.52
C ILE A 167 -34.32 13.89 26.90
N ARG A 168 -34.74 13.20 27.96
CA ARG A 168 -34.28 13.43 29.35
C ARG A 168 -33.28 12.40 29.85
N ASP A 169 -33.41 11.14 29.42
CA ASP A 169 -32.51 10.04 29.79
C ASP A 169 -31.67 9.62 28.57
N PRO A 170 -30.33 9.86 28.59
CA PRO A 170 -29.44 9.49 27.49
C PRO A 170 -29.46 8.00 27.18
N TRP A 171 -29.65 7.14 28.16
CA TRP A 171 -29.62 5.68 27.99
C TRP A 171 -30.89 5.16 27.31
N VAL A 172 -32.02 5.84 27.51
CA VAL A 172 -33.26 5.57 26.77
C VAL A 172 -33.11 5.96 25.30
N LEU A 173 -32.50 7.13 25.00
CA LEU A 173 -32.17 7.50 23.62
C LEU A 173 -31.18 6.50 22.97
N ARG A 174 -30.15 6.07 23.71
CA ARG A 174 -29.17 5.06 23.23
C ARG A 174 -29.78 3.69 23.00
N ALA A 175 -30.81 3.30 23.75
CA ALA A 175 -31.58 2.08 23.47
C ALA A 175 -32.36 2.23 22.14
N MET A 176 -33.20 3.27 22.03
CA MET A 176 -34.01 3.55 20.82
C MET A 176 -33.16 3.71 19.56
N ALA A 177 -32.04 4.42 19.63
CA ALA A 177 -31.15 4.62 18.48
C ALA A 177 -30.56 3.29 17.95
N SER A 178 -30.40 2.27 18.81
CA SER A 178 -29.97 0.93 18.40
C SER A 178 -31.10 0.01 17.89
N GLU A 179 -32.37 0.40 18.01
CA GLU A 179 -33.48 -0.27 17.32
C GLU A 179 -33.57 0.11 15.83
N VAL A 180 -32.89 1.19 15.42
CA VAL A 180 -32.94 1.73 14.04
C VAL A 180 -31.87 1.07 13.15
N PRO A 181 -32.23 0.32 12.10
CA PRO A 181 -31.27 -0.42 11.28
C PRO A 181 -30.27 0.49 10.54
N SER A 182 -28.99 0.33 10.88
CA SER A 182 -27.85 0.90 10.16
C SER A 182 -27.37 -0.03 9.05
N GLU A 183 -26.96 0.54 7.92
CA GLU A 183 -26.31 -0.15 6.79
C GLU A 183 -24.78 0.05 6.79
N SER A 184 -24.23 0.48 7.94
CA SER A 184 -22.83 0.81 8.15
C SER A 184 -22.45 0.73 9.62
N ASP A 185 -21.16 0.96 9.92
CA ASP A 185 -20.66 1.38 11.24
C ASP A 185 -21.58 2.42 11.88
N SER A 186 -21.65 2.43 13.21
CA SER A 186 -22.70 3.09 14.00
C SER A 186 -22.56 4.62 14.10
N ALA A 187 -21.73 5.22 13.24
CA ALA A 187 -21.31 6.61 13.29
C ALA A 187 -22.48 7.61 13.27
N ALA A 188 -23.59 7.30 12.57
CA ALA A 188 -24.80 8.12 12.55
C ALA A 188 -25.53 8.11 13.91
N SER A 189 -25.60 6.96 14.57
CA SER A 189 -26.16 6.81 15.92
C SER A 189 -25.30 7.55 16.94
N HIS A 190 -23.98 7.29 16.95
CA HIS A 190 -23.04 7.94 17.88
C HIS A 190 -23.03 9.47 17.73
N ALA A 191 -23.13 9.96 16.49
CA ALA A 191 -23.26 11.37 16.18
C ALA A 191 -24.55 11.98 16.77
N LEU A 192 -25.69 11.29 16.61
CA LEU A 192 -26.96 11.73 17.20
C LEU A 192 -26.91 11.76 18.73
N LEU A 193 -26.36 10.70 19.34
CA LEU A 193 -26.27 10.57 20.79
C LEU A 193 -25.45 11.73 21.40
N HIS A 194 -24.29 12.05 20.82
CA HIS A 194 -23.51 13.22 21.24
C HIS A 194 -24.20 14.57 20.93
N LEU A 195 -24.93 14.69 19.81
CA LEU A 195 -25.66 15.93 19.47
C LEU A 195 -26.79 16.27 20.48
N VAL A 196 -27.37 15.27 21.14
CA VAL A 196 -28.49 15.45 22.08
C VAL A 196 -28.03 15.43 23.54
N HIS A 197 -27.09 14.56 23.89
CA HIS A 197 -26.57 14.40 25.25
C HIS A 197 -25.02 14.44 25.27
N PRO A 198 -24.40 15.60 24.99
CA PRO A 198 -22.94 15.74 24.87
C PRO A 198 -22.18 15.46 26.17
N ASP A 199 -22.82 15.62 27.34
CA ASP A 199 -22.24 15.30 28.65
C ASP A 199 -22.21 13.79 28.98
N THR A 200 -22.76 12.93 28.12
CA THR A 200 -22.84 11.47 28.34
C THR A 200 -22.19 10.65 27.23
N PHE A 201 -22.20 11.14 25.99
CA PHE A 201 -21.67 10.41 24.83
C PHE A 201 -20.52 11.18 24.19
N GLU A 202 -19.39 10.50 23.95
CA GLU A 202 -18.17 11.11 23.46
C GLU A 202 -18.23 11.54 21.98
N ARG A 203 -17.38 12.51 21.60
CA ARG A 203 -17.13 12.96 20.21
C ARG A 203 -16.40 11.92 19.33
N VAL A 204 -16.56 10.63 19.63
CA VAL A 204 -15.90 9.51 18.96
C VAL A 204 -16.95 8.68 18.20
N THR A 205 -17.15 9.01 16.92
CA THR A 205 -18.13 8.34 16.04
C THR A 205 -17.62 7.06 15.38
N SER A 206 -16.33 6.73 15.53
CA SER A 206 -15.70 5.53 14.95
C SER A 206 -15.66 4.39 15.97
N ASP A 207 -16.37 3.29 15.68
CA ASP A 207 -16.38 2.08 16.53
C ASP A 207 -14.97 1.50 16.74
N ASN A 208 -14.10 1.58 15.72
CA ASN A 208 -12.68 1.20 15.83
C ASN A 208 -11.89 2.10 16.82
N HIS A 209 -12.17 3.41 16.85
CA HIS A 209 -11.49 4.30 17.81
C HIS A 209 -12.01 4.09 19.23
N ARG A 210 -13.32 3.89 19.40
CA ARG A 210 -13.95 3.50 20.68
C ARG A 210 -13.29 2.25 21.26
N ALA A 211 -13.14 1.19 20.43
CA ALA A 211 -12.49 -0.05 20.84
C ALA A 211 -11.01 0.15 21.26
N LYS A 212 -10.23 0.96 20.53
CA LYS A 212 -8.84 1.28 20.90
C LYS A 212 -8.72 2.06 22.22
N ILE A 213 -9.61 3.04 22.44
CA ILE A 213 -9.66 3.83 23.68
C ILE A 213 -9.94 2.88 24.86
N LEU A 214 -10.94 2.01 24.75
CA LEU A 214 -11.27 1.04 25.79
C LEU A 214 -10.15 0.00 26.01
N ALA A 215 -9.46 -0.44 24.96
CA ALA A 215 -8.29 -1.30 25.09
C ALA A 215 -7.09 -0.64 25.81
N ARG A 216 -7.08 0.69 26.03
CA ARG A 216 -6.02 1.42 26.74
C ARG A 216 -6.45 1.98 28.10
N PHE A 217 -7.74 2.27 28.29
CA PHE A 217 -8.29 3.00 29.45
C PHE A 217 -9.60 2.43 30.01
N GLY A 218 -10.23 1.47 29.32
CA GLY A 218 -11.40 0.76 29.83
C GLY A 218 -11.01 -0.31 30.85
N ASP A 219 -12.01 -0.79 31.59
CA ASP A 219 -11.87 -1.94 32.47
C ASP A 219 -12.04 -3.24 31.64
N PRO A 220 -10.99 -4.08 31.49
CA PRO A 220 -11.05 -5.27 30.64
C PRO A 220 -11.97 -6.38 31.18
N ASP A 221 -12.36 -6.32 32.46
CA ASP A 221 -13.28 -7.26 33.09
C ASP A 221 -14.74 -6.74 33.10
N SER A 222 -15.05 -5.67 32.36
CA SER A 222 -16.37 -5.02 32.35
C SER A 222 -17.33 -5.57 31.27
N ASP A 223 -18.45 -6.12 31.72
CA ASP A 223 -19.61 -6.51 30.90
C ASP A 223 -20.55 -5.32 30.53
N ASP A 224 -20.23 -4.08 30.89
CA ASP A 224 -21.09 -2.91 30.66
C ASP A 224 -21.13 -2.46 29.19
N ASP A 225 -22.18 -1.72 28.82
CA ASP A 225 -22.34 -1.11 27.49
C ASP A 225 -21.16 -0.17 27.13
N LEU A 226 -20.72 -0.18 25.87
CA LEU A 226 -19.48 0.50 25.44
C LEU A 226 -19.48 2.01 25.74
N ASP A 227 -20.62 2.69 25.63
CA ASP A 227 -20.77 4.10 25.99
C ASP A 227 -20.65 4.34 27.51
N ARG A 228 -21.06 3.37 28.35
CA ARG A 228 -20.80 3.43 29.80
C ARG A 228 -19.32 3.25 30.11
N GLN A 229 -18.65 2.33 29.42
CA GLN A 229 -17.21 2.12 29.58
C GLN A 229 -16.41 3.35 29.14
N LEU A 230 -16.81 4.03 28.05
CA LEU A 230 -16.19 5.27 27.59
C LEU A 230 -16.39 6.42 28.59
N LEU A 231 -17.60 6.59 29.11
CA LEU A 231 -17.89 7.59 30.14
C LEU A 231 -17.12 7.33 31.45
N ALA A 232 -16.95 6.07 31.83
CA ALA A 232 -16.12 5.68 32.97
C ALA A 232 -14.63 5.96 32.72
N ALA A 233 -14.12 5.64 31.53
CA ALA A 233 -12.75 5.94 31.12
C ALA A 233 -12.47 7.46 31.08
N ARG A 234 -13.42 8.27 30.58
CA ARG A 234 -13.33 9.74 30.66
C ARG A 234 -13.27 10.20 32.12
N SER A 235 -14.22 9.73 32.93
CA SER A 235 -14.31 10.08 34.36
C SER A 235 -13.04 9.75 35.15
N ALA A 236 -12.35 8.65 34.81
CA ALA A 236 -11.08 8.27 35.41
C ALA A 236 -9.92 9.19 34.99
N LEU A 237 -9.92 9.65 33.74
CA LEU A 237 -8.87 10.51 33.17
C LEU A 237 -9.01 12.00 33.56
N VAL A 238 -10.19 12.48 33.98
CA VAL A 238 -10.40 13.87 34.40
C VAL A 238 -9.42 14.33 35.48
N ALA A 239 -9.04 13.43 36.40
CA ALA A 239 -8.08 13.72 37.47
C ALA A 239 -6.61 13.88 36.99
N THR A 240 -6.34 13.63 35.70
CA THR A 240 -5.00 13.70 35.08
C THR A 240 -4.95 14.65 33.89
N TRP A 241 -6.08 14.85 33.17
CA TRP A 241 -6.16 15.65 31.94
C TRP A 241 -7.15 16.84 32.03
N GLY A 242 -7.83 17.05 33.17
CA GLY A 242 -8.84 18.10 33.36
C GLY A 242 -10.26 17.68 32.93
N GLU A 243 -11.27 18.54 33.11
CA GLU A 243 -12.65 18.21 32.67
C GLU A 243 -12.79 18.22 31.13
N ASP A 244 -12.05 19.11 30.47
CA ASP A 244 -12.36 19.58 29.11
C ASP A 244 -11.42 19.01 28.01
N PHE A 245 -10.68 17.92 28.30
CA PHE A 245 -9.80 17.25 27.32
C PHE A 245 -10.55 16.57 26.17
N GLU A 246 -9.86 16.27 25.06
CA GLU A 246 -10.40 15.52 23.92
C GLU A 246 -9.58 14.27 23.60
N TRP A 247 -10.24 13.17 23.22
CA TRP A 247 -9.57 11.90 22.95
C TRP A 247 -8.51 11.96 21.84
N TYR A 248 -8.60 12.95 20.97
CA TYR A 248 -7.70 13.18 19.83
C TYR A 248 -6.51 14.09 20.15
N ASP A 249 -6.38 14.60 21.38
CA ASP A 249 -5.31 15.51 21.78
C ASP A 249 -3.90 14.92 21.54
N PRO A 250 -2.90 15.70 21.09
CA PRO A 250 -1.56 15.18 20.75
C PRO A 250 -0.81 14.46 21.87
N GLY A 251 -1.16 14.71 23.14
CA GLY A 251 -0.63 13.96 24.29
C GLY A 251 -1.38 12.65 24.56
N LEU A 252 -2.72 12.67 24.47
CA LEU A 252 -3.58 11.53 24.83
C LEU A 252 -3.71 10.51 23.68
N ARG A 253 -3.85 10.96 22.44
CA ARG A 253 -4.07 10.10 21.27
C ARG A 253 -3.01 9.01 21.08
N PRO A 254 -1.68 9.28 21.18
CA PRO A 254 -0.66 8.25 20.96
C PRO A 254 -0.67 7.12 22.01
N LEU A 255 -1.33 7.31 23.15
CA LEU A 255 -1.49 6.24 24.14
C LEU A 255 -2.37 5.10 23.58
N TRP A 256 -3.41 5.43 22.82
CA TRP A 256 -4.37 4.49 22.23
C TRP A 256 -4.27 4.28 20.71
N ASP A 257 -3.61 5.19 19.97
CA ASP A 257 -3.53 5.19 18.48
C ASP A 257 -2.09 5.36 17.95
N LYS A 258 -1.13 4.57 18.46
CA LYS A 258 0.26 4.51 17.97
C LYS A 258 0.54 3.34 17.02
N ASP A 259 1.55 3.49 16.16
CA ASP A 259 2.06 2.41 15.30
C ASP A 259 2.85 1.40 16.15
N LEU A 260 2.22 0.27 16.47
CA LEU A 260 2.82 -0.79 17.29
C LEU A 260 4.08 -1.41 16.67
N ARG A 261 4.24 -1.43 15.34
CA ARG A 261 5.44 -2.01 14.71
C ARG A 261 6.65 -1.12 14.92
N LYS A 262 6.47 0.19 14.73
CA LYS A 262 7.50 1.19 15.03
C LYS A 262 7.78 1.29 16.53
N TRP A 263 6.74 1.22 17.36
CA TRP A 263 6.88 1.20 18.82
C TRP A 263 7.73 0.01 19.28
N SER A 264 7.41 -1.22 18.86
CA SER A 264 8.18 -2.41 19.22
C SER A 264 9.62 -2.38 18.72
N LYS A 265 9.90 -1.88 17.51
CA LYS A 265 11.30 -1.65 17.08
C LYS A 265 11.97 -0.65 18.03
N PHE A 266 11.38 0.52 18.26
CA PHE A 266 11.92 1.55 19.18
C PHE A 266 12.12 1.06 20.63
N LEU A 267 11.32 0.12 21.14
CA LEU A 267 11.50 -0.43 22.50
C LEU A 267 12.73 -1.31 22.64
N ARG A 268 12.89 -2.32 21.76
CA ARG A 268 14.13 -3.14 21.67
C ARG A 268 15.38 -2.27 21.62
N TRP A 269 15.24 -1.19 20.88
CA TRP A 269 16.27 -0.22 20.62
C TRP A 269 16.62 0.61 21.87
N ALA A 270 15.61 1.14 22.55
CA ALA A 270 15.73 1.81 23.83
C ALA A 270 16.33 0.93 24.94
N GLU A 271 15.94 -0.35 24.98
CA GLU A 271 16.43 -1.35 25.94
C GLU A 271 17.94 -1.56 25.81
N ARG A 272 18.44 -1.82 24.59
CA ARG A 272 19.88 -2.05 24.37
C ARG A 272 20.69 -0.81 24.79
N LEU A 273 20.26 0.41 24.45
CA LEU A 273 20.92 1.66 24.89
C LEU A 273 20.99 1.82 26.41
N HIS A 274 19.91 1.50 27.14
CA HIS A 274 19.88 1.59 28.61
C HIS A 274 20.77 0.54 29.29
N ALA A 275 20.91 -0.64 28.68
CA ALA A 275 21.76 -1.74 29.18
C ALA A 275 23.28 -1.50 29.05
N LEU A 276 23.73 -0.35 28.52
CA LEU A 276 25.15 -0.01 28.39
C LEU A 276 25.79 0.28 29.76
N PRO A 277 26.95 -0.34 30.10
CA PRO A 277 27.62 -0.10 31.38
C PRO A 277 28.03 1.35 31.66
N THR A 278 28.15 2.19 30.61
CA THR A 278 28.48 3.62 30.72
C THR A 278 27.25 4.53 30.69
N PHE A 279 26.03 4.01 30.54
CA PHE A 279 24.81 4.84 30.37
C PHE A 279 24.64 5.90 31.46
N ASP A 280 24.89 5.52 32.73
CA ASP A 280 24.81 6.46 33.85
C ASP A 280 25.91 7.54 33.79
N GLU A 281 27.16 7.20 33.46
CA GLU A 281 28.25 8.18 33.33
C GLU A 281 28.06 9.11 32.10
N ASP A 282 27.64 8.54 30.97
CA ASP A 282 27.49 9.22 29.68
C ASP A 282 26.30 10.18 29.62
N GLU A 283 25.16 9.80 30.23
CA GLU A 283 23.89 10.50 30.08
C GLU A 283 23.12 10.81 31.37
N ARG A 284 23.33 10.13 32.51
CA ARG A 284 22.54 10.39 33.74
C ARG A 284 23.25 11.28 34.77
N ASP A 285 24.45 10.91 35.18
CA ASP A 285 25.18 11.52 36.30
C ASP A 285 25.44 13.02 36.07
N TYR A 286 25.82 13.41 34.85
CA TYR A 286 26.04 14.81 34.54
C TYR A 286 24.74 15.64 34.50
N LYS A 287 23.59 15.02 34.20
CA LYS A 287 22.27 15.69 34.30
C LYS A 287 21.87 15.87 35.75
N LEU A 288 22.06 14.86 36.59
CA LEU A 288 21.84 14.96 38.04
C LEU A 288 22.76 16.01 38.68
N ALA A 289 24.02 16.11 38.24
CA ALA A 289 24.93 17.16 38.68
C ALA A 289 24.46 18.56 38.28
N VAL A 290 23.99 18.77 37.04
CA VAL A 290 23.42 20.05 36.62
C VAL A 290 22.10 20.35 37.36
N ALA A 291 21.25 19.35 37.58
CA ALA A 291 20.02 19.50 38.37
C ALA A 291 20.32 19.94 39.81
N ALA A 292 21.34 19.36 40.45
CA ALA A 292 21.82 19.80 41.76
C ALA A 292 22.41 21.23 41.73
N ASP A 293 23.10 21.63 40.68
CA ASP A 293 23.59 23.02 40.50
C ASP A 293 22.44 24.02 40.36
N VAL A 294 21.42 23.70 39.54
CA VAL A 294 20.22 24.54 39.36
C VAL A 294 19.38 24.56 40.64
N GLN A 295 19.22 23.44 41.35
CA GLN A 295 18.54 23.37 42.64
C GLN A 295 19.25 24.19 43.73
N ARG A 296 20.59 24.24 43.72
CA ARG A 296 21.36 25.16 44.59
C ARG A 296 21.13 26.63 44.22
N ALA A 297 21.05 26.96 42.93
CA ALA A 297 20.71 28.32 42.49
C ALA A 297 19.30 28.74 42.91
N ARG A 298 18.30 27.86 42.75
CA ARG A 298 16.91 28.05 43.25
C ARG A 298 16.88 28.23 44.77
N SER A 299 17.57 27.36 45.52
CA SER A 299 17.65 27.45 46.98
C SER A 299 18.21 28.79 47.46
N ALA A 300 19.19 29.36 46.75
CA ALA A 300 19.73 30.68 47.03
C ALA A 300 18.78 31.82 46.60
N PHE A 301 18.06 31.66 45.49
CA PHE A 301 17.04 32.59 45.00
C PHE A 301 15.86 32.71 45.99
N ASP A 302 15.31 31.58 46.42
CA ASP A 302 14.22 31.50 47.41
C ASP A 302 14.63 32.08 48.77
N ALA A 303 15.88 31.79 49.20
CA ALA A 303 16.48 32.37 50.40
C ALA A 303 16.90 33.85 50.25
N ARG A 304 16.83 34.40 49.03
CA ARG A 304 17.25 35.77 48.65
C ARG A 304 18.73 36.07 48.98
N GLY A 305 19.61 35.09 48.81
CA GLY A 305 21.05 35.25 48.97
C GLY A 305 21.69 35.99 47.78
N ASP A 306 22.59 36.93 48.04
CA ASP A 306 23.19 37.81 47.01
C ASP A 306 23.98 37.05 45.91
N ASP A 307 24.26 35.76 46.11
CA ASP A 307 25.01 34.88 45.19
C ASP A 307 24.12 34.05 44.24
N TRP A 308 22.78 34.10 44.34
CA TRP A 308 21.88 33.25 43.53
C TRP A 308 22.14 33.36 42.02
N PHE A 309 22.42 34.57 41.51
CA PHE A 309 22.71 34.76 40.09
C PHE A 309 24.10 34.25 39.69
N ALA A 310 25.08 34.30 40.58
CA ALA A 310 26.39 33.72 40.32
C ALA A 310 26.31 32.19 40.28
N LEU A 311 25.49 31.59 41.17
CA LEU A 311 25.18 30.16 41.17
C LEU A 311 24.41 29.75 39.90
N LEU A 312 23.38 30.50 39.50
CA LEU A 312 22.63 30.26 38.25
C LEU A 312 23.54 30.39 37.01
N THR A 313 24.33 31.46 36.94
CA THR A 313 25.30 31.68 35.86
C THR A 313 26.29 30.51 35.79
N SER A 314 26.78 30.03 36.94
CA SER A 314 27.64 28.84 37.01
C SER A 314 26.92 27.60 36.47
N ALA A 315 25.72 27.30 36.98
CA ALA A 315 24.94 26.10 36.62
C ALA A 315 24.62 26.03 35.12
N LEU A 316 24.15 27.14 34.53
CA LEU A 316 23.82 27.18 33.11
C LEU A 316 25.08 27.20 32.22
N SER A 317 26.21 27.75 32.71
CA SER A 317 27.48 27.82 31.97
C SER A 317 28.32 26.52 32.04
N SER A 318 28.24 25.77 33.13
CA SER A 318 28.83 24.43 33.26
C SER A 318 28.01 23.36 32.51
N SER A 319 26.69 23.58 32.40
CA SER A 319 25.76 22.68 31.74
C SER A 319 26.08 22.43 30.25
N ASN A 320 26.26 21.16 29.90
CA ASN A 320 26.29 20.68 28.51
C ASN A 320 24.87 20.47 27.92
N LEU A 321 23.81 20.76 28.68
CA LEU A 321 22.43 20.60 28.23
C LEU A 321 22.07 21.70 27.22
N LEU A 322 22.57 22.92 27.44
CA LEU A 322 22.16 24.13 26.74
C LEU A 322 23.08 24.49 25.57
N LEU A 323 22.51 25.08 24.53
CA LEU A 323 23.29 25.74 23.47
C LEU A 323 23.97 26.97 24.06
N TRP A 324 25.28 27.13 23.78
CA TRP A 324 26.08 28.23 24.33
C TRP A 324 25.47 29.60 24.03
N ARG A 325 24.87 29.76 22.84
CA ARG A 325 24.25 30.99 22.38
C ARG A 325 23.02 31.35 23.20
N SER A 326 22.01 30.48 23.24
CA SER A 326 20.73 30.74 23.91
C SER A 326 20.92 30.96 25.42
N ARG A 327 21.85 30.25 26.07
CA ARG A 327 22.21 30.54 27.48
C ARG A 327 22.94 31.87 27.65
N SER A 328 23.81 32.26 26.71
CA SER A 328 24.51 33.55 26.75
C SER A 328 23.55 34.70 26.51
N GLU A 329 22.58 34.56 25.61
CA GLU A 329 21.53 35.56 25.38
C GLU A 329 20.63 35.71 26.62
N PHE A 330 20.14 34.61 27.20
CA PHE A 330 19.36 34.61 28.45
C PHE A 330 20.13 35.20 29.64
N LEU A 331 21.40 34.82 29.84
CA LEU A 331 22.23 35.35 30.95
C LEU A 331 22.64 36.81 30.74
N THR A 332 22.87 37.25 29.49
CA THR A 332 23.21 38.65 29.18
C THR A 332 21.99 39.55 29.36
N TRP A 333 20.80 39.10 28.91
CA TRP A 333 19.54 39.76 29.22
C TRP A 333 19.37 39.88 30.74
N GLY A 334 19.48 38.76 31.47
CA GLY A 334 19.29 38.74 32.91
C GLY A 334 20.35 39.50 33.73
N GLU A 335 21.50 39.82 33.16
CA GLU A 335 22.48 40.75 33.75
C GLU A 335 22.10 42.22 33.50
N GLY A 336 21.53 42.55 32.34
CA GLY A 336 21.03 43.88 32.00
C GLY A 336 19.70 44.24 32.64
N ASP A 337 18.78 43.28 32.72
CA ASP A 337 17.50 43.36 33.43
C ASP A 337 17.42 42.26 34.50
N ARG A 338 17.74 42.67 35.73
CA ARG A 338 17.66 41.81 36.91
C ARG A 338 16.21 41.53 37.33
N GLU A 339 15.27 42.42 37.03
CA GLU A 339 13.90 42.37 37.54
C GLU A 339 13.03 41.45 36.67
N GLY A 340 13.13 41.56 35.34
CA GLY A 340 12.53 40.61 34.40
C GLY A 340 13.01 39.16 34.63
N LEU A 341 14.32 38.95 34.86
CA LEU A 341 14.85 37.62 35.19
C LEU A 341 14.24 37.07 36.49
N ILE A 342 14.04 37.89 37.52
CA ILE A 342 13.38 37.46 38.77
C ILE A 342 11.93 37.04 38.51
N GLN A 343 11.20 37.76 37.64
CA GLN A 343 9.82 37.42 37.30
C GLN A 343 9.74 36.08 36.56
N ALA A 344 10.55 35.88 35.51
CA ALA A 344 10.61 34.61 34.77
C ALA A 344 11.03 33.43 35.65
N LEU A 345 12.05 33.58 36.51
CA LEU A 345 12.45 32.52 37.46
C LEU A 345 11.35 32.22 38.49
N THR A 346 10.59 33.23 38.92
CA THR A 346 9.44 33.03 39.82
C THR A 346 8.29 32.27 39.13
N ALA A 347 8.07 32.49 37.83
CA ALA A 347 7.06 31.76 37.06
C ALA A 347 7.38 30.26 36.95
N ILE A 348 8.64 29.91 36.67
CA ILE A 348 9.00 28.50 36.42
C ILE A 348 9.26 27.68 37.70
N TRP A 349 9.80 28.31 38.74
CA TRP A 349 10.07 27.67 40.04
C TRP A 349 8.94 27.83 41.07
N GLY A 350 7.91 28.62 40.77
CA GLY A 350 6.75 28.83 41.65
C GLY A 350 5.55 27.94 41.31
N GLY A 351 4.77 27.58 42.32
CA GLY A 351 3.48 26.89 42.17
C GLY A 351 3.53 25.36 42.35
N GLU A 352 2.35 24.79 42.56
CA GLU A 352 2.09 23.34 42.58
C GLU A 352 1.44 22.86 41.26
N SER A 353 1.42 23.73 40.23
CA SER A 353 0.84 23.48 38.90
C SER A 353 1.75 22.64 37.99
N ASP A 354 1.17 22.15 36.89
CA ASP A 354 1.88 21.27 35.97
C ASP A 354 3.16 21.94 35.42
N PRO A 355 4.27 21.20 35.27
CA PRO A 355 5.50 21.76 34.71
C PRO A 355 5.37 22.26 33.26
N ALA A 356 4.31 21.89 32.52
CA ALA A 356 3.95 22.51 31.24
C ALA A 356 3.31 23.91 31.42
N ASP A 357 2.33 24.07 32.32
CA ASP A 357 1.72 25.38 32.64
C ASP A 357 2.77 26.40 33.12
N ARG A 358 3.73 25.93 33.93
CA ARG A 358 4.86 26.73 34.43
C ARG A 358 5.88 27.06 33.35
N LEU A 359 5.95 26.28 32.27
CA LEU A 359 6.74 26.61 31.09
C LEU A 359 6.05 27.68 30.24
N ALA A 360 4.73 27.59 30.03
CA ALA A 360 3.95 28.63 29.33
C ALA A 360 4.07 29.99 30.06
N THR A 361 3.81 29.99 31.37
CA THR A 361 3.91 31.19 32.23
C THR A 361 5.35 31.76 32.28
N PHE A 362 6.36 30.92 32.08
CA PHE A 362 7.75 31.36 31.93
C PHE A 362 8.00 32.04 30.58
N VAL A 363 7.43 31.52 29.50
CA VAL A 363 7.55 32.12 28.15
C VAL A 363 6.85 33.47 28.10
N ASP A 364 5.66 33.61 28.68
CA ASP A 364 4.95 34.89 28.83
C ASP A 364 5.74 35.95 29.62
N ALA A 365 6.70 35.53 30.44
CA ALA A 365 7.58 36.39 31.23
C ALA A 365 8.92 36.72 30.54
N LEU A 366 9.15 36.25 29.31
CA LEU A 366 10.30 36.63 28.49
C LEU A 366 9.96 37.81 27.56
N PRO A 367 10.90 38.73 27.30
CA PRO A 367 10.77 39.69 26.21
C PRO A 367 10.76 39.03 24.82
N ASP A 368 10.04 39.62 23.86
CA ASP A 368 9.92 39.13 22.47
C ASP A 368 11.26 38.89 21.75
N ASP A 369 12.34 39.55 22.18
CA ASP A 369 13.70 39.42 21.60
C ASP A 369 14.62 38.45 22.36
N VAL A 370 14.14 37.78 23.41
CA VAL A 370 14.90 36.84 24.26
C VAL A 370 14.37 35.42 24.07
N LEU A 371 15.25 34.49 23.65
CA LEU A 371 14.88 33.11 23.31
C LEU A 371 13.73 33.06 22.27
N THR A 372 13.94 33.75 21.14
CA THR A 372 12.95 34.00 20.07
C THR A 372 12.31 32.78 19.38
N THR A 373 12.58 31.56 19.84
CA THR A 373 12.02 30.33 19.27
C THR A 373 11.53 29.36 20.36
N PRO A 374 10.40 28.65 20.17
CA PRO A 374 9.92 27.63 21.11
C PRO A 374 10.94 26.53 21.43
N GLY A 375 11.87 26.25 20.49
CA GLY A 375 12.96 25.31 20.71
C GLY A 375 14.02 25.77 21.72
N GLU A 376 14.20 27.07 21.88
CA GLU A 376 15.14 27.65 22.85
C GLU A 376 14.46 27.90 24.20
N GLN A 377 13.20 28.36 24.17
CA GLN A 377 12.32 28.48 25.33
C GLN A 377 12.20 27.14 26.07
N LEU A 378 11.79 26.07 25.38
CA LEU A 378 11.68 24.72 25.95
C LEU A 378 13.01 24.22 26.55
N ASN A 379 14.12 24.42 25.85
CA ASN A 379 15.43 23.89 26.24
C ASN A 379 15.98 24.62 27.49
N ILE A 380 15.77 25.94 27.61
CA ILE A 380 16.10 26.69 28.83
C ILE A 380 15.13 26.33 29.97
N GLY A 381 13.83 26.36 29.71
CA GLY A 381 12.80 26.17 30.73
C GLY A 381 12.83 24.77 31.35
N SER A 382 12.90 23.70 30.55
CA SER A 382 13.01 22.33 31.06
C SER A 382 14.29 22.09 31.88
N VAL A 383 15.40 22.75 31.56
CA VAL A 383 16.63 22.72 32.38
C VAL A 383 16.46 23.45 33.71
N LEU A 384 15.60 24.48 33.79
CA LEU A 384 15.24 25.13 35.05
C LEU A 384 14.26 24.28 35.87
N LEU A 385 13.32 23.57 35.23
CA LEU A 385 12.33 22.70 35.89
C LEU A 385 12.94 21.46 36.56
N MET A 386 14.14 21.02 36.15
CA MET A 386 14.93 20.01 36.86
C MET A 386 15.19 20.36 38.35
N ALA A 387 15.00 21.61 38.76
CA ALA A 387 15.14 22.03 40.16
C ALA A 387 14.06 21.45 41.10
N ASP A 388 12.94 20.94 40.57
CA ASP A 388 11.96 20.12 41.30
C ASP A 388 12.44 18.67 41.49
N GLY A 389 13.33 18.20 40.62
CA GLY A 389 13.76 16.82 40.45
C GLY A 389 13.84 16.47 38.97
N ALA A 390 15.01 16.03 38.48
CA ALA A 390 15.22 15.73 37.07
C ALA A 390 14.53 14.42 36.65
N GLU A 391 14.33 13.53 37.61
CA GLU A 391 13.60 12.26 37.49
C GLU A 391 12.11 12.45 37.17
N GLN A 392 11.54 13.61 37.55
CA GLN A 392 10.15 14.00 37.24
C GLN A 392 10.08 14.98 36.07
N ASN A 393 11.00 15.94 36.01
CA ASN A 393 11.05 17.03 35.04
C ASN A 393 12.38 17.04 34.25
N PRO A 394 12.60 16.08 33.34
CA PRO A 394 13.86 15.95 32.60
C PRO A 394 14.01 16.98 31.46
N PRO A 395 15.23 17.28 31.01
CA PRO A 395 15.49 18.36 30.06
C PRO A 395 15.06 17.99 28.62
N ALA A 396 14.27 18.83 27.96
CA ALA A 396 13.66 18.55 26.67
C ALA A 396 14.31 19.34 25.51
N LYS A 397 14.45 18.67 24.35
CA LYS A 397 14.81 19.31 23.07
C LYS A 397 13.84 18.88 22.00
N VAL A 398 13.20 19.87 21.36
CA VAL A 398 12.18 19.68 20.31
C VAL A 398 12.66 18.76 19.19
N SER A 399 13.93 18.87 18.76
CA SER A 399 14.50 18.03 17.70
C SER A 399 14.61 16.56 18.10
N ALA A 400 15.09 16.28 19.32
CA ALA A 400 15.30 14.91 19.79
C ALA A 400 13.98 14.17 20.00
N PHE A 401 13.00 14.81 20.65
CA PHE A 401 11.68 14.21 20.82
C PHE A 401 10.94 14.04 19.49
N ARG A 402 10.98 15.02 18.56
CA ARG A 402 10.39 14.83 17.22
C ARG A 402 11.06 13.70 16.41
N GLN A 403 12.37 13.47 16.57
CA GLN A 403 13.04 12.32 15.95
C GLN A 403 12.60 11.00 16.61
N ALA A 404 12.61 10.91 17.93
CA ALA A 404 12.09 9.74 18.65
C ALA A 404 10.63 9.43 18.28
N TRP A 405 9.76 10.45 18.13
CA TRP A 405 8.38 10.29 17.69
C TRP A 405 8.27 9.71 16.27
N ALA A 406 9.06 10.21 15.31
CA ALA A 406 9.06 9.71 13.93
C ALA A 406 9.53 8.25 13.82
N LEU A 407 10.54 7.89 14.61
CA LEU A 407 11.13 6.54 14.69
C LEU A 407 10.20 5.53 15.38
N SER A 408 9.59 5.93 16.50
CA SER A 408 8.66 5.11 17.30
C SER A 408 7.22 5.08 16.76
N GLY A 409 6.90 5.92 15.77
CA GLY A 409 5.55 6.00 15.20
C GLY A 409 4.52 6.67 16.14
N TRP A 410 5.00 7.55 17.01
CA TRP A 410 4.21 8.34 17.94
C TRP A 410 3.67 9.59 17.24
N SER A 411 2.35 9.81 17.30
CA SER A 411 1.67 10.95 16.69
C SER A 411 1.72 12.21 17.57
N GLY A 412 2.92 12.61 17.97
CA GLY A 412 3.16 13.83 18.78
C GLY A 412 3.06 15.14 17.98
N PRO A 413 3.06 16.30 18.66
CA PRO A 413 2.92 17.64 18.06
C PRO A 413 3.78 17.87 16.80
N GLY A 414 3.10 18.12 15.68
CA GLY A 414 3.71 18.20 14.37
C GLY A 414 4.51 19.48 14.14
N ARG A 415 4.96 19.69 12.91
CA ARG A 415 5.88 20.79 12.53
C ARG A 415 5.18 21.94 11.82
N GLN A 416 3.87 21.83 11.58
CA GLN A 416 3.04 22.83 10.88
C GLN A 416 1.94 23.40 11.79
N ASP A 417 1.79 22.79 12.95
CA ASP A 417 0.68 22.84 13.90
C ASP A 417 0.77 24.06 14.85
N GLY A 418 1.77 24.93 14.65
CA GLY A 418 2.06 26.09 15.50
C GLY A 418 2.56 25.78 16.92
N SER A 419 2.53 24.51 17.35
CA SER A 419 2.53 24.08 18.75
C SER A 419 3.54 24.77 19.67
N GLU A 420 3.01 25.31 20.76
CA GLU A 420 3.73 26.08 21.77
C GLU A 420 4.63 25.18 22.65
N SER A 421 5.54 25.82 23.40
CA SER A 421 6.67 25.16 24.08
C SER A 421 6.21 24.08 25.07
N GLU A 422 5.16 24.40 25.81
CA GLU A 422 4.43 23.58 26.78
C GLU A 422 3.69 22.41 26.14
N THR A 423 3.05 22.58 24.98
CA THR A 423 2.40 21.47 24.25
C THR A 423 3.43 20.43 23.81
N VAL A 424 4.59 20.88 23.34
CA VAL A 424 5.71 19.98 22.98
C VAL A 424 6.32 19.33 24.23
N TYR A 425 6.33 20.01 25.37
CA TYR A 425 6.85 19.46 26.63
C TYR A 425 5.91 18.42 27.25
N ALA A 426 4.61 18.70 27.35
CA ALA A 426 3.61 17.76 27.84
C ALA A 426 3.64 16.44 27.05
N ALA A 427 3.65 16.52 25.71
CA ALA A 427 3.77 15.35 24.84
C ALA A 427 5.11 14.60 25.01
N ALA A 428 6.20 15.30 25.38
CA ALA A 428 7.49 14.68 25.71
C ALA A 428 7.47 13.96 27.06
N LEU A 429 6.80 14.51 28.07
CA LEU A 429 6.58 13.86 29.36
C LEU A 429 5.70 12.60 29.21
N THR A 430 4.57 12.68 28.48
CA THR A 430 3.72 11.52 28.22
C THR A 430 4.45 10.43 27.41
N PHE A 431 5.32 10.81 26.48
CA PHE A 431 6.19 9.87 25.77
C PHE A 431 7.16 9.16 26.73
N CYS A 432 7.80 9.89 27.63
CA CYS A 432 8.66 9.29 28.65
C CYS A 432 7.87 8.34 29.58
N ASP A 433 6.66 8.70 30.01
CA ASP A 433 5.83 7.86 30.89
C ASP A 433 5.41 6.55 30.21
N GLU A 434 4.98 6.58 28.94
CA GLU A 434 4.62 5.37 28.21
C GLU A 434 5.85 4.53 27.85
N LEU A 435 7.03 5.15 27.68
CA LEU A 435 8.31 4.45 27.50
C LEU A 435 8.74 3.74 28.79
N VAL A 436 8.68 4.41 29.95
CA VAL A 436 8.89 3.79 31.28
C VAL A 436 7.89 2.64 31.48
N ARG A 437 6.60 2.87 31.23
CA ARG A 437 5.56 1.83 31.34
C ARG A 437 5.82 0.64 30.42
N SER A 438 6.35 0.88 29.22
CA SER A 438 6.69 -0.18 28.24
C SER A 438 8.00 -0.91 28.59
N SER A 439 8.82 -0.37 29.49
CA SER A 439 10.06 -1.01 29.98
C SER A 439 9.85 -1.96 31.17
N ALA A 440 8.61 -2.11 31.65
CA ALA A 440 8.30 -2.86 32.87
C ALA A 440 8.74 -4.35 32.83
N ASP A 441 8.76 -4.95 31.64
CA ASP A 441 9.17 -6.34 31.42
C ASP A 441 10.65 -6.50 30.99
N TRP A 442 11.43 -5.40 30.91
CA TRP A 442 12.86 -5.47 30.58
C TRP A 442 13.69 -6.08 31.72
N PRO A 443 14.87 -6.69 31.43
CA PRO A 443 15.80 -7.15 32.47
C PRO A 443 16.27 -6.02 33.39
N TYR A 444 16.34 -4.79 32.86
CA TYR A 444 16.61 -3.55 33.58
C TYR A 444 15.59 -2.49 33.14
N PRO A 445 14.45 -2.36 33.84
CA PRO A 445 13.45 -1.33 33.52
C PRO A 445 14.00 0.09 33.71
N LEU A 446 13.47 1.04 32.94
CA LEU A 446 13.78 2.47 33.08
C LEU A 446 13.30 2.95 34.46
N ARG A 447 14.18 3.59 35.23
CA ARG A 447 13.89 3.98 36.62
C ARG A 447 12.83 5.07 36.74
N ASP A 448 12.80 6.00 35.78
CA ASP A 448 12.05 7.25 35.81
C ASP A 448 12.07 7.96 34.44
N ARG A 449 11.48 9.17 34.36
CA ARG A 449 11.46 9.96 33.13
C ARG A 449 12.84 10.47 32.70
N LEU A 450 13.81 10.54 33.60
CA LEU A 450 15.19 10.94 33.27
C LEU A 450 15.91 9.80 32.53
N ASP A 451 15.67 8.54 32.88
CA ASP A 451 16.14 7.40 32.09
C ASP A 451 15.53 7.41 30.68
N ALA A 452 14.21 7.56 30.57
CA ALA A 452 13.51 7.64 29.28
C ALA A 452 14.01 8.82 28.40
N GLN A 453 14.18 10.01 28.99
CA GLN A 453 14.79 11.16 28.30
C GLN A 453 16.24 10.88 27.92
N SER A 454 16.99 10.18 28.78
CA SER A 454 18.40 9.87 28.54
C SER A 454 18.58 8.93 27.38
N VAL A 455 17.73 7.91 27.23
CA VAL A 455 17.69 7.08 26.02
C VAL A 455 17.36 7.92 24.78
N VAL A 456 16.33 8.78 24.83
CA VAL A 456 15.95 9.67 23.71
C VAL A 456 17.09 10.60 23.28
N TRP A 457 17.92 11.09 24.23
CA TRP A 457 19.11 11.87 23.90
C TRP A 457 20.29 11.01 23.46
N TYR A 458 20.55 9.87 24.09
CA TYR A 458 21.65 8.96 23.70
C TYR A 458 21.47 8.60 22.23
N LEU A 459 20.27 8.14 21.84
CA LEU A 459 19.88 7.75 20.48
C LEU A 459 20.16 8.84 19.43
N VAL A 460 19.99 10.13 19.79
CA VAL A 460 20.16 11.28 18.89
C VAL A 460 21.58 11.88 18.95
N LYS A 461 22.37 11.56 19.97
CA LYS A 461 23.72 12.12 20.25
C LYS A 461 24.85 11.15 19.89
N VAL A 462 24.60 9.84 19.95
CA VAL A 462 25.65 8.83 19.77
C VAL A 462 26.28 8.95 18.39
N SER A 463 27.61 9.04 18.37
CA SER A 463 28.44 9.39 17.19
C SER A 463 29.70 8.52 17.05
N LYS A 464 29.81 7.44 17.86
CA LYS A 464 30.86 6.42 17.91
C LYS A 464 30.31 5.13 18.54
N ARG A 465 31.03 4.01 18.43
CA ARG A 465 30.61 2.67 18.93
C ARG A 465 30.78 2.53 20.45
N PRO A 466 29.69 2.34 21.22
CA PRO A 466 29.76 1.77 22.56
C PRO A 466 30.47 0.42 22.57
N GLU A 467 31.22 0.18 23.63
CA GLU A 467 32.08 -1.00 23.76
C GLU A 467 31.24 -2.25 24.05
N GLY A 468 31.36 -3.27 23.20
CA GLY A 468 30.60 -4.52 23.28
C GLY A 468 29.54 -4.74 22.19
N TRP A 469 29.27 -3.75 21.33
CA TRP A 469 28.37 -3.88 20.18
C TRP A 469 29.15 -4.23 18.89
N SER A 470 28.54 -5.02 17.97
CA SER A 470 29.25 -5.58 16.81
C SER A 470 29.38 -4.60 15.63
N GLU A 471 29.77 -5.08 14.44
CA GLU A 471 29.75 -4.27 13.18
C GLU A 471 28.49 -4.52 12.35
N GLU A 472 27.84 -5.68 12.52
CA GLU A 472 26.56 -6.01 11.92
C GLU A 472 25.45 -5.23 12.62
N ASP A 473 25.44 -5.28 13.96
CA ASP A 473 24.59 -4.40 14.76
C ASP A 473 24.83 -2.90 14.39
N TRP A 474 26.08 -2.50 14.06
CA TRP A 474 26.47 -1.12 13.69
C TRP A 474 25.67 -0.61 12.48
N ALA A 475 25.69 -1.35 11.37
CA ALA A 475 24.91 -0.99 10.19
C ALA A 475 23.39 -0.84 10.46
N SER A 476 22.81 -1.61 11.38
CA SER A 476 21.37 -1.58 11.65
C SER A 476 20.85 -0.25 12.24
N PHE A 477 21.67 0.47 13.01
CA PHE A 477 21.20 1.70 13.71
C PHE A 477 21.30 2.89 12.82
N GLU A 478 22.37 2.94 12.02
CA GLU A 478 22.51 3.92 10.95
C GLU A 478 21.24 3.90 10.10
N LYS A 479 20.77 2.71 9.69
CA LYS A 479 19.49 2.54 8.98
C LYS A 479 18.29 3.06 9.77
N PHE A 480 18.11 2.60 11.02
CA PHE A 480 16.96 3.00 11.83
C PHE A 480 16.93 4.52 12.09
N VAL A 481 17.97 5.08 12.69
CA VAL A 481 18.00 6.49 13.16
C VAL A 481 18.11 7.50 12.01
N SER A 482 18.67 7.13 10.86
CA SER A 482 18.65 7.98 9.65
C SER A 482 17.29 8.01 8.93
N GLY A 483 16.43 7.02 9.18
CA GLY A 483 15.13 6.88 8.50
C GLY A 483 15.23 6.39 7.05
N VAL A 484 16.39 5.91 6.60
CA VAL A 484 16.55 5.27 5.29
C VAL A 484 15.97 3.87 5.33
N ALA A 485 14.93 3.60 4.52
CA ALA A 485 14.34 2.27 4.43
C ALA A 485 15.29 1.29 3.70
N SER A 486 15.72 0.24 4.41
CA SER A 486 16.22 -0.98 3.78
C SER A 486 15.04 -1.86 3.33
N GLU A 487 15.23 -2.66 2.27
CA GLU A 487 14.29 -3.76 1.96
C GLU A 487 14.51 -4.98 2.88
N ASP A 488 15.61 -4.99 3.64
CA ASP A 488 16.04 -6.08 4.51
C ASP A 488 16.31 -5.57 5.95
N GLU A 489 15.54 -6.06 6.94
CA GLU A 489 15.83 -6.21 8.39
C GLU A 489 14.55 -6.25 9.28
N GLU A 490 14.06 -7.47 9.52
CA GLU A 490 13.33 -7.80 10.76
C GLU A 490 14.28 -8.52 11.73
N GLY A 491 15.09 -7.70 12.43
CA GLY A 491 16.10 -8.08 13.43
C GLY A 491 17.53 -7.73 12.96
N ASP A 492 18.43 -7.06 13.71
CA ASP A 492 18.37 -6.44 15.07
C ASP A 492 19.38 -5.23 15.20
N GLU A 493 19.42 -4.44 16.30
CA GLU A 493 20.01 -3.04 16.44
C GLU A 493 21.11 -3.00 17.61
N PRO A 494 22.38 -2.38 17.72
CA PRO A 494 23.09 -1.06 17.31
C PRO A 494 24.59 -0.98 16.88
N PRO A 495 25.25 0.18 16.47
CA PRO A 495 24.95 1.66 16.29
C PRO A 495 25.54 2.48 15.03
N VAL A 496 25.07 3.73 14.69
CA VAL A 496 25.78 5.04 14.34
C VAL A 496 26.75 5.41 13.13
N ASP A 497 26.86 6.74 12.78
CA ASP A 497 27.46 7.45 11.59
C ASP A 497 28.70 8.41 11.87
N PRO A 498 29.48 8.91 10.86
CA PRO A 498 30.12 10.26 10.98
C PRO A 498 30.37 11.16 9.71
N VAL A 499 29.71 12.35 9.65
CA VAL A 499 30.28 13.72 9.38
C VAL A 499 30.71 14.20 7.95
N GLY A 500 30.40 15.48 7.60
CA GLY A 500 30.94 16.27 6.44
C GLY A 500 31.47 17.68 6.84
N PRO A 501 31.59 18.72 5.96
CA PRO A 501 31.36 18.79 4.50
C PRO A 501 32.34 19.69 3.63
N GLY A 502 32.58 19.31 2.36
CA GLY A 502 32.98 20.20 1.22
C GLY A 502 34.43 20.76 1.14
N PRO A 503 34.84 21.46 0.05
CA PRO A 503 34.10 21.84 -1.17
C PRO A 503 34.75 21.35 -2.51
N HIS A 504 34.25 21.88 -3.64
CA HIS A 504 34.59 21.61 -5.06
C HIS A 504 33.99 20.34 -5.70
N LEU A 505 33.26 20.53 -6.81
CA LEU A 505 32.82 19.47 -7.72
C LEU A 505 34.01 18.92 -8.52
N PRO A 506 34.33 17.62 -8.42
CA PRO A 506 35.22 16.94 -9.36
C PRO A 506 34.49 16.67 -10.70
N PRO A 507 35.21 16.25 -11.75
CA PRO A 507 34.58 15.64 -12.92
C PRO A 507 33.79 14.40 -12.49
N VAL A 508 32.61 14.19 -13.08
CA VAL A 508 31.79 13.00 -12.79
C VAL A 508 32.54 11.75 -13.22
N SER A 509 32.96 10.92 -12.26
CA SER A 509 33.41 9.56 -12.53
C SER A 509 32.18 8.71 -12.84
N PHE A 510 31.93 8.49 -14.13
CA PHE A 510 30.78 7.72 -14.60
C PHE A 510 30.82 6.29 -14.04
N THR A 511 29.67 5.80 -13.56
CA THR A 511 29.53 4.40 -13.18
C THR A 511 29.31 3.56 -14.45
N PRO A 512 29.55 2.23 -14.42
CA PRO A 512 29.30 1.38 -15.58
C PRO A 512 27.88 1.53 -16.14
N GLU A 513 26.88 1.71 -15.28
CA GLU A 513 25.49 1.91 -15.72
C GLU A 513 25.26 3.28 -16.39
N THR A 514 26.03 4.33 -16.09
CA THR A 514 25.95 5.58 -16.85
C THR A 514 26.44 5.40 -18.29
N ASP A 515 27.55 4.67 -18.50
CA ASP A 515 28.06 4.40 -19.85
C ASP A 515 27.14 3.46 -20.64
N ARG A 516 26.40 2.58 -19.96
CA ARG A 516 25.32 1.79 -20.57
C ARG A 516 24.13 2.65 -21.00
N ARG A 517 23.66 3.56 -20.14
CA ARG A 517 22.59 4.52 -20.45
C ARG A 517 22.96 5.41 -21.65
N ARG A 518 24.23 5.84 -21.75
CA ARG A 518 24.77 6.56 -22.92
C ARG A 518 24.75 5.73 -24.21
N GLN A 519 25.13 4.45 -24.14
CA GLN A 519 25.07 3.54 -25.30
C GLN A 519 23.63 3.34 -25.81
N ARG A 520 22.64 3.34 -24.93
CA ARG A 520 21.22 3.35 -25.32
C ARG A 520 20.73 4.73 -25.79
N TYR A 521 21.24 5.82 -25.24
CA TYR A 521 20.88 7.18 -25.67
C TYR A 521 21.33 7.49 -27.11
N ALA A 522 22.53 7.04 -27.51
CA ALA A 522 23.09 7.31 -28.84
C ALA A 522 22.17 6.94 -30.03
N PRO A 523 21.56 5.74 -30.13
CA PRO A 523 20.61 5.43 -31.20
C PRO A 523 19.29 6.22 -31.09
N ILE A 524 18.87 6.61 -29.87
CA ILE A 524 17.67 7.45 -29.67
C ILE A 524 17.92 8.83 -30.26
N GLN A 525 19.06 9.44 -29.94
CA GLN A 525 19.51 10.72 -30.49
C GLN A 525 19.67 10.68 -32.01
N ALA A 526 20.24 9.60 -32.56
CA ALA A 526 20.40 9.42 -34.00
C ALA A 526 19.06 9.26 -34.75
N ALA A 527 18.11 8.50 -34.18
CA ALA A 527 16.79 8.33 -34.79
C ALA A 527 15.95 9.62 -34.70
N TRP A 528 15.98 10.33 -33.57
CA TRP A 528 15.37 11.65 -33.41
C TRP A 528 15.95 12.70 -34.37
N ALA A 529 17.25 12.66 -34.61
CA ALA A 529 17.92 13.54 -35.58
C ALA A 529 17.57 13.22 -37.05
N ALA A 530 17.07 12.02 -37.34
CA ALA A 530 16.58 11.62 -38.67
C ALA A 530 15.08 11.90 -38.88
N ASP A 531 14.32 12.18 -37.81
CA ASP A 531 12.90 12.52 -37.89
C ASP A 531 12.69 14.00 -38.24
N ASP A 532 12.62 14.26 -39.55
CA ASP A 532 12.31 15.56 -40.16
C ASP A 532 10.99 16.19 -39.63
N ALA A 533 10.05 15.43 -39.06
CA ALA A 533 8.84 15.95 -38.45
C ALA A 533 9.07 16.40 -37.01
N ALA A 534 9.73 15.57 -36.18
CA ALA A 534 10.14 15.93 -34.83
C ALA A 534 11.08 17.14 -34.81
N GLN A 535 12.12 17.14 -35.65
CA GLN A 535 13.05 18.26 -35.79
C GLN A 535 12.36 19.58 -36.13
N ARG A 536 11.35 19.55 -37.01
CA ARG A 536 10.57 20.75 -37.38
C ARG A 536 9.70 21.24 -36.23
N VAL A 537 8.98 20.36 -35.54
CA VAL A 537 8.12 20.72 -34.41
C VAL A 537 8.94 21.32 -33.26
N HIS A 538 10.06 20.69 -32.91
CA HIS A 538 10.92 21.21 -31.85
C HIS A 538 11.68 22.47 -32.27
N GLY A 539 12.04 22.63 -33.55
CA GLY A 539 12.60 23.87 -34.10
C GLY A 539 11.62 25.05 -34.02
N GLU A 540 10.34 24.80 -34.33
CA GLU A 540 9.26 25.78 -34.16
C GLU A 540 9.06 26.15 -32.67
N GLU A 541 9.04 25.17 -31.76
CA GLU A 541 8.90 25.44 -30.32
C GLU A 541 10.14 26.11 -29.69
N ALA A 542 11.34 25.83 -30.18
CA ALA A 542 12.59 26.48 -29.76
C ALA A 542 12.63 27.95 -30.20
N ALA A 543 12.31 28.24 -31.46
CA ALA A 543 12.23 29.61 -31.97
C ALA A 543 11.18 30.44 -31.22
N LEU A 544 10.02 29.84 -30.93
CA LEU A 544 8.96 30.46 -30.13
C LEU A 544 9.39 30.67 -28.66
N SER A 545 10.21 29.78 -28.10
CA SER A 545 10.77 29.94 -26.75
C SER A 545 11.82 31.05 -26.68
N ASP A 546 12.62 31.25 -27.73
CA ASP A 546 13.56 32.37 -27.85
C ASP A 546 12.82 33.72 -28.00
N GLU A 547 11.69 33.76 -28.72
CA GLU A 547 10.81 34.95 -28.80
C GLU A 547 10.14 35.27 -27.45
N VAL A 548 9.73 34.23 -26.70
CA VAL A 548 9.04 34.35 -25.40
C VAL A 548 10.00 34.68 -24.24
N ARG A 549 11.28 34.32 -24.31
CA ARG A 549 12.28 34.55 -23.24
C ARG A 549 12.28 35.99 -22.68
N PRO A 550 12.39 37.07 -23.49
CA PRO A 550 12.34 38.43 -22.95
C PRO A 550 11.00 38.74 -22.27
N MET A 551 9.87 38.27 -22.82
CA MET A 551 8.55 38.48 -22.20
C MET A 551 8.46 37.83 -20.81
N VAL A 552 9.11 36.68 -20.60
CA VAL A 552 9.17 36.01 -19.28
C VAL A 552 10.00 36.81 -18.28
N ALA A 553 11.13 37.38 -18.71
CA ALA A 553 11.93 38.27 -17.87
C ALA A 553 11.13 39.52 -17.47
N ASP A 554 10.55 40.23 -18.44
CA ASP A 554 9.71 41.41 -18.22
C ASP A 554 8.52 41.13 -17.27
N LEU A 555 7.91 39.94 -17.36
CA LEU A 555 6.81 39.53 -16.48
C LEU A 555 7.27 39.21 -15.06
N LEU A 556 8.44 38.57 -14.87
CA LEU A 556 8.98 38.26 -13.55
C LEU A 556 9.55 39.51 -12.86
N GLU A 557 10.17 40.43 -13.60
CA GLU A 557 10.59 41.74 -13.07
C GLU A 557 9.36 42.60 -12.70
N GLY A 558 8.33 42.62 -13.55
CA GLY A 558 7.10 43.38 -13.34
C GLY A 558 6.33 43.03 -12.05
N LEU A 559 6.46 41.80 -11.53
CA LEU A 559 5.89 41.39 -10.23
C LEU A 559 6.47 42.18 -9.03
N ALA A 560 7.58 42.91 -9.21
CA ALA A 560 8.13 43.81 -8.20
C ALA A 560 7.53 45.24 -8.24
N GLU A 561 6.95 45.64 -9.36
CA GLU A 561 6.25 46.93 -9.52
C GLU A 561 4.74 46.80 -9.26
N ASP A 562 4.18 45.66 -9.63
CA ASP A 562 2.75 45.35 -9.65
C ASP A 562 2.55 43.91 -9.11
N PRO A 563 2.31 43.74 -7.79
CA PRO A 563 2.36 42.44 -7.12
C PRO A 563 1.13 41.55 -7.36
N ASP A 564 0.44 41.67 -8.50
CA ASP A 564 -0.67 40.78 -8.88
C ASP A 564 -0.20 39.65 -9.82
N VAL A 565 -0.13 38.43 -9.26
CA VAL A 565 0.13 37.18 -10.00
C VAL A 565 -0.87 36.98 -11.16
N GLN A 566 -2.04 37.62 -11.14
CA GLN A 566 -2.99 37.57 -12.26
C GLN A 566 -2.41 38.15 -13.56
N ARG A 567 -1.46 39.08 -13.50
CA ARG A 567 -0.78 39.59 -14.70
C ARG A 567 0.02 38.48 -15.39
N LEU A 568 0.76 37.68 -14.61
CA LEU A 568 1.45 36.47 -15.08
C LEU A 568 0.44 35.41 -15.59
N ILE A 569 -0.64 35.15 -14.84
CA ILE A 569 -1.69 34.17 -15.22
C ILE A 569 -2.41 34.55 -16.52
N THR A 570 -2.69 35.85 -16.71
CA THR A 570 -3.34 36.38 -17.91
C THR A 570 -2.39 36.35 -19.10
N ALA A 571 -1.11 36.71 -18.88
CA ALA A 571 -0.08 36.61 -19.90
C ALA A 571 0.11 35.16 -20.37
N MET A 572 0.25 34.18 -19.47
CA MET A 572 0.26 32.75 -19.84
C MET A 572 -0.95 32.34 -20.68
N GLY A 573 -2.14 32.86 -20.35
CA GLY A 573 -3.39 32.55 -21.04
C GLY A 573 -3.56 33.17 -22.43
N GLN A 574 -2.76 34.19 -22.80
CA GLN A 574 -2.95 34.97 -24.04
C GLN A 574 -1.68 35.11 -24.90
N GLY A 575 -0.50 35.07 -24.28
CA GLY A 575 0.80 35.30 -24.93
C GLY A 575 1.30 34.12 -25.77
N PRO A 576 2.37 34.31 -26.57
CA PRO A 576 2.88 33.32 -27.54
C PRO A 576 3.57 32.09 -26.93
N PHE A 577 3.27 31.72 -25.68
CA PHE A 577 3.87 30.57 -24.99
C PHE A 577 3.72 29.24 -25.77
N PRO A 578 4.80 28.40 -25.84
CA PRO A 578 4.79 27.05 -26.41
C PRO A 578 3.64 26.13 -26.00
N ARG A 579 3.32 25.13 -26.84
CA ARG A 579 2.09 24.34 -26.73
C ARG A 579 1.99 23.56 -25.42
N PHE A 580 3.11 23.06 -24.90
CA PHE A 580 3.17 22.38 -23.60
C PHE A 580 2.73 23.30 -22.44
N MET A 581 3.13 24.57 -22.44
CA MET A 581 2.65 25.59 -21.50
C MET A 581 1.24 26.13 -21.80
N ARG A 582 0.53 25.60 -22.79
CA ARG A 582 -0.90 25.90 -22.99
C ARG A 582 -1.83 24.81 -22.45
N ARG A 583 -1.30 23.65 -22.02
CA ARG A 583 -2.09 22.53 -21.44
C ARG A 583 -2.58 22.74 -19.99
N GLY A 584 -2.69 24.00 -19.54
CA GLY A 584 -3.53 24.43 -18.41
C GLY A 584 -3.08 24.14 -16.98
N SER A 585 -2.34 23.06 -16.70
CA SER A 585 -2.05 22.58 -15.34
C SER A 585 -1.37 23.63 -14.43
N HIS A 586 -0.25 24.21 -14.87
CA HIS A 586 0.49 25.28 -14.20
C HIS A 586 -0.35 26.56 -14.01
N ARG A 587 -1.25 26.87 -14.95
CA ARG A 587 -2.13 28.05 -14.89
C ARG A 587 -3.21 27.86 -13.85
N THR A 588 -3.80 26.66 -13.79
CA THR A 588 -4.76 26.25 -12.76
C THR A 588 -4.10 26.25 -11.37
N PHE A 589 -2.87 25.75 -11.26
CA PHE A 589 -2.05 25.83 -10.04
C PHE A 589 -1.86 27.28 -9.56
N LEU A 590 -1.31 28.18 -10.38
CA LEU A 590 -1.09 29.58 -9.99
C LEU A 590 -2.41 30.32 -9.71
N ALA A 591 -3.48 30.03 -10.45
CA ALA A 591 -4.80 30.59 -10.20
C ALA A 591 -5.40 30.14 -8.86
N HIS A 592 -5.25 28.87 -8.47
CA HIS A 592 -5.71 28.40 -7.15
C HIS A 592 -4.88 29.00 -6.00
N ALA A 593 -3.57 29.12 -6.15
CA ALA A 593 -2.71 29.77 -5.16
C ALA A 593 -3.11 31.24 -4.96
N ARG A 594 -3.21 32.01 -6.05
CA ARG A 594 -3.64 33.42 -6.01
C ARG A 594 -5.03 33.59 -5.41
N ASN A 595 -5.99 32.75 -5.80
CA ASN A 595 -7.38 32.86 -5.33
C ASN A 595 -7.56 32.57 -3.83
N ARG A 596 -6.55 32.02 -3.13
CA ARG A 596 -6.57 31.76 -1.69
C ARG A 596 -5.64 32.66 -0.86
N ALA A 597 -4.64 33.28 -1.48
CA ALA A 597 -3.70 34.19 -0.79
C ALA A 597 -4.31 35.55 -0.36
N GLY A 598 -5.53 35.87 -0.79
CA GLY A 598 -6.26 37.07 -0.36
C GLY A 598 -5.55 38.38 -0.71
N GLU A 599 -5.56 39.34 0.22
CA GLU A 599 -4.88 40.63 0.06
C GLU A 599 -3.34 40.52 0.20
N SER A 600 -2.82 39.39 0.71
CA SER A 600 -1.37 39.13 0.88
C SER A 600 -0.62 38.82 -0.42
N GLY A 601 -1.11 39.31 -1.57
CA GLY A 601 -0.56 39.05 -2.90
C GLY A 601 0.92 39.45 -3.04
N ALA A 602 1.41 40.40 -2.25
CA ALA A 602 2.82 40.80 -2.22
C ALA A 602 3.78 39.67 -1.78
N GLN A 603 3.41 38.86 -0.78
CA GLN A 603 4.24 37.72 -0.35
C GLN A 603 4.25 36.64 -1.43
N LEU A 604 3.07 36.24 -1.94
CA LEU A 604 2.98 35.23 -2.99
C LEU A 604 3.71 35.69 -4.27
N SER A 605 3.62 36.96 -4.67
CA SER A 605 4.34 37.49 -5.82
C SER A 605 5.85 37.51 -5.61
N ALA A 606 6.35 37.80 -4.39
CA ALA A 606 7.77 37.70 -4.08
C ALA A 606 8.27 36.24 -4.18
N VAL A 607 7.53 35.29 -3.60
CA VAL A 607 7.81 33.84 -3.65
C VAL A 607 7.77 33.31 -5.07
N VAL A 608 6.71 33.61 -5.83
CA VAL A 608 6.56 33.18 -7.24
C VAL A 608 7.70 33.75 -8.08
N ARG A 609 8.03 35.05 -7.94
CA ARG A 609 9.15 35.66 -8.65
C ARG A 609 10.48 34.97 -8.33
N GLU A 610 10.79 34.74 -7.06
CA GLU A 610 12.05 34.09 -6.68
C GLU A 610 12.12 32.64 -7.18
N ALA A 611 11.05 31.86 -6.98
CA ALA A 611 11.00 30.47 -7.38
C ALA A 611 11.06 30.31 -8.90
N TYR A 612 10.34 31.13 -9.67
CA TYR A 612 10.25 31.02 -11.14
C TYR A 612 11.45 31.64 -11.86
N THR A 613 12.21 32.52 -11.21
CA THR A 613 13.51 32.99 -11.72
C THR A 613 14.51 31.82 -11.77
N ALA A 614 15.32 31.74 -12.83
CA ALA A 614 16.28 30.67 -13.03
C ALA A 614 17.31 30.56 -11.87
N PRO A 615 17.63 29.35 -11.38
CA PRO A 615 18.58 29.16 -10.29
C PRO A 615 20.04 29.34 -10.73
N THR A 616 20.88 29.60 -9.74
CA THR A 616 22.33 29.78 -9.90
C THR A 616 23.08 28.46 -9.95
N ASP A 617 22.71 27.49 -9.10
CA ASP A 617 23.22 26.13 -9.06
C ASP A 617 22.13 25.14 -8.60
N LEU A 618 22.45 23.85 -8.54
CA LEU A 618 21.49 22.78 -8.22
C LEU A 618 20.97 22.85 -6.77
N LYS A 619 21.75 23.40 -5.84
CA LYS A 619 21.33 23.63 -4.44
C LYS A 619 20.34 24.79 -4.37
N ASP A 620 20.55 25.85 -5.14
CA ASP A 620 19.58 26.94 -5.32
C ASP A 620 18.31 26.47 -6.04
N ALA A 621 18.42 25.55 -7.02
CA ALA A 621 17.26 24.92 -7.66
C ALA A 621 16.40 24.14 -6.65
N ARG A 622 17.02 23.25 -5.86
CA ARG A 622 16.32 22.55 -4.75
C ARG A 622 15.63 23.53 -3.80
N ARG A 623 16.36 24.56 -3.36
CA ARG A 623 15.86 25.59 -2.45
C ARG A 623 14.64 26.32 -3.01
N ARG A 624 14.64 26.67 -4.29
CA ARG A 624 13.52 27.36 -4.97
C ARG A 624 12.28 26.48 -5.15
N ILE A 625 12.45 25.18 -5.43
CA ILE A 625 11.35 24.22 -5.42
C ILE A 625 10.78 24.06 -4.01
N ALA A 626 11.63 23.86 -3.00
CA ALA A 626 11.20 23.73 -1.61
C ALA A 626 10.49 24.99 -1.08
N LEU A 627 10.97 26.19 -1.46
CA LEU A 627 10.37 27.48 -1.11
C LEU A 627 8.90 27.56 -1.54
N ILE A 628 8.62 27.41 -2.84
CA ILE A 628 7.23 27.46 -3.32
C ILE A 628 6.44 26.20 -2.95
N HIS A 629 7.07 25.03 -2.77
CA HIS A 629 6.36 23.85 -2.26
C HIS A 629 5.84 24.07 -0.84
N GLY A 630 6.64 24.69 0.04
CA GLY A 630 6.23 25.08 1.39
C GLY A 630 5.07 26.08 1.37
N GLU A 631 5.22 27.17 0.62
CA GLU A 631 4.20 28.23 0.47
C GLU A 631 2.91 27.73 -0.24
N VAL A 632 2.97 26.63 -0.98
CA VAL A 632 1.80 25.95 -1.58
C VAL A 632 1.17 24.96 -0.61
N HIS A 633 1.96 24.31 0.23
CA HIS A 633 1.48 23.37 1.26
C HIS A 633 0.80 24.12 2.41
N SER A 634 1.20 25.37 2.71
CA SER A 634 0.51 26.28 3.63
C SER A 634 -0.77 26.92 3.05
N ILE A 635 -1.15 26.63 1.81
CA ILE A 635 -2.44 27.07 1.23
C ILE A 635 -3.47 25.95 1.36
N ASP A 636 -4.47 26.19 2.21
CA ASP A 636 -5.51 25.21 2.51
C ASP A 636 -6.24 24.67 1.27
N GLY A 637 -6.56 23.38 1.32
CA GLY A 637 -7.30 22.69 0.27
C GLY A 637 -6.58 22.59 -1.09
N VAL A 638 -5.25 22.69 -1.14
CA VAL A 638 -4.46 22.29 -2.31
C VAL A 638 -4.21 20.77 -2.25
N GLY A 639 -4.72 20.03 -3.23
CA GLY A 639 -4.66 18.56 -3.25
C GLY A 639 -3.25 18.01 -3.52
N ALA A 640 -2.98 16.77 -3.10
CA ALA A 640 -1.67 16.13 -3.31
C ALA A 640 -1.24 16.10 -4.79
N SER A 641 -2.18 15.88 -5.71
CA SER A 641 -1.94 15.93 -7.17
C SER A 641 -1.55 17.33 -7.68
N GLN A 642 -1.85 18.41 -6.95
CA GLN A 642 -1.44 19.77 -7.28
C GLN A 642 -0.06 20.09 -6.68
N ARG A 643 0.27 19.56 -5.50
CA ARG A 643 1.61 19.69 -4.87
C ARG A 643 2.67 18.97 -5.72
N GLY A 644 2.38 17.75 -6.20
CA GLY A 644 3.25 16.98 -7.08
C GLY A 644 3.53 17.60 -8.47
N MET A 645 2.88 18.71 -8.81
CA MET A 645 3.11 19.48 -10.05
C MET A 645 4.09 20.65 -9.87
N VAL A 646 4.50 20.98 -8.64
CA VAL A 646 5.39 22.13 -8.36
C VAL A 646 6.71 22.07 -9.16
N PRO A 647 7.48 20.95 -9.19
CA PRO A 647 8.74 20.91 -9.93
C PRO A 647 8.56 21.10 -11.44
N LEU A 648 7.49 20.55 -12.01
CA LEU A 648 7.13 20.68 -13.43
C LEU A 648 6.76 22.13 -13.77
N ALA A 649 5.97 22.79 -12.92
CA ALA A 649 5.57 24.18 -13.15
C ALA A 649 6.75 25.16 -13.06
N VAL A 650 7.65 24.96 -12.11
CA VAL A 650 8.78 25.86 -11.85
C VAL A 650 9.93 25.63 -12.84
N SER A 651 10.34 24.38 -13.09
CA SER A 651 11.45 24.07 -14.02
C SER A 651 11.14 24.43 -15.48
N ALA A 652 9.86 24.44 -15.88
CA ALA A 652 9.43 24.96 -17.17
C ALA A 652 9.83 26.43 -17.39
N TYR A 653 9.76 27.26 -16.34
CA TYR A 653 10.15 28.67 -16.41
C TYR A 653 11.67 28.85 -16.45
N TRP A 654 12.41 28.02 -15.71
CA TRP A 654 13.87 28.02 -15.76
C TRP A 654 14.39 27.64 -17.15
N ALA A 655 13.74 26.67 -17.81
CA ALA A 655 14.05 26.26 -19.18
C ALA A 655 13.79 27.35 -20.22
N LEU A 656 12.86 28.29 -19.99
CA LEU A 656 12.70 29.44 -20.90
C LEU A 656 13.86 30.42 -20.77
N GLN A 657 14.32 30.67 -19.54
CA GLN A 657 15.39 31.62 -19.22
C GLN A 657 16.76 31.09 -19.65
N ASP A 658 17.10 29.85 -19.32
CA ASP A 658 18.35 29.18 -19.71
C ASP A 658 18.12 27.69 -20.05
N PRO A 659 17.62 27.37 -21.27
CA PRO A 659 17.36 25.99 -21.68
C PRO A 659 18.63 25.15 -21.83
N SER A 660 19.80 25.79 -21.93
CA SER A 660 21.11 25.13 -21.94
C SER A 660 21.50 24.54 -20.59
N LYS A 661 20.90 25.03 -19.50
CA LYS A 661 21.32 24.70 -18.13
C LYS A 661 20.21 24.07 -17.30
N TRP A 662 18.96 24.48 -17.50
CA TRP A 662 17.82 24.06 -16.67
C TRP A 662 16.80 23.27 -17.48
N PRO A 663 16.81 21.93 -17.43
CA PRO A 663 15.86 21.10 -18.15
C PRO A 663 14.50 21.12 -17.44
N ALA A 664 13.42 21.29 -18.20
CA ALA A 664 12.07 21.21 -17.64
C ALA A 664 11.69 19.75 -17.32
N LEU A 665 11.11 19.49 -16.15
CA LEU A 665 10.61 18.18 -15.74
C LEU A 665 9.20 17.94 -16.29
N TRP A 666 9.09 17.42 -17.51
CA TRP A 666 7.81 17.05 -18.11
C TRP A 666 7.47 15.58 -17.85
N ALA A 667 6.19 15.28 -17.61
CA ALA A 667 5.74 13.89 -17.47
C ALA A 667 6.02 13.01 -18.70
N SER A 668 6.07 13.59 -19.91
CA SER A 668 6.43 12.87 -21.15
C SER A 668 7.93 12.56 -21.25
N THR A 669 8.80 13.37 -20.63
CA THR A 669 10.25 13.11 -20.53
C THR A 669 10.59 12.22 -19.32
N GLU A 670 9.86 12.39 -18.21
CA GLU A 670 10.10 11.73 -16.93
C GLU A 670 9.59 10.27 -16.92
N GLN A 671 8.37 10.01 -17.43
CA GLN A 671 7.80 8.66 -17.40
C GLN A 671 8.62 7.61 -18.16
N PRO A 672 9.18 7.88 -19.37
CA PRO A 672 10.05 6.92 -20.06
C PRO A 672 11.26 6.55 -19.20
N LEU A 673 11.89 7.52 -18.56
CA LEU A 673 13.08 7.34 -17.72
C LEU A 673 12.78 6.50 -16.47
N HIS A 674 11.60 6.66 -15.85
CA HIS A 674 11.11 5.74 -14.81
C HIS A 674 10.86 4.33 -15.37
N ARG A 675 10.21 4.20 -16.53
CA ARG A 675 9.89 2.89 -17.14
C ARG A 675 11.14 2.06 -17.40
N VAL A 676 12.21 2.65 -17.97
CA VAL A 676 13.48 1.95 -18.22
C VAL A 676 14.43 1.89 -17.02
N GLY A 677 14.00 2.32 -15.83
CA GLY A 677 14.81 2.28 -14.60
C GLY A 677 16.04 3.19 -14.62
N TRP A 678 16.00 4.28 -15.37
CA TRP A 678 17.07 5.29 -15.38
C TRP A 678 16.88 6.35 -14.29
N LEU A 679 15.61 6.69 -14.03
CA LEU A 679 15.16 7.57 -12.95
C LEU A 679 14.42 6.73 -11.91
N GLU A 680 14.54 7.13 -10.64
CA GLU A 680 13.87 6.50 -9.51
C GLU A 680 12.79 7.42 -8.96
N GLN A 681 11.74 6.85 -8.36
CA GLN A 681 10.68 7.64 -7.72
C GLN A 681 11.21 8.31 -6.45
N GLN A 682 10.73 9.53 -6.19
CA GLN A 682 11.15 10.39 -5.09
C GLN A 682 9.91 11.12 -4.59
N ASP A 683 9.61 11.04 -3.29
CA ASP A 683 8.44 11.67 -2.69
C ASP A 683 8.62 13.18 -2.50
N ASP A 684 9.85 13.64 -2.21
CA ASP A 684 10.14 15.07 -2.12
C ASP A 684 10.26 15.74 -3.51
N PRO A 685 9.55 16.86 -3.75
CA PRO A 685 9.60 17.58 -5.02
C PRO A 685 10.98 18.09 -5.46
N ALA A 686 11.88 18.43 -4.53
CA ALA A 686 13.23 18.91 -4.85
C ALA A 686 14.20 17.75 -5.11
N ASP A 687 14.11 16.65 -4.35
CA ASP A 687 14.86 15.41 -4.63
C ASP A 687 14.49 14.83 -6.01
N ARG A 688 13.19 14.82 -6.34
CA ARG A 688 12.69 14.41 -7.67
C ARG A 688 13.30 15.21 -8.82
N TYR A 689 13.46 16.53 -8.65
CA TYR A 689 14.09 17.37 -9.67
C TYR A 689 15.61 17.20 -9.71
N GLU A 690 16.29 17.04 -8.57
CA GLU A 690 17.73 16.77 -8.55
C GLU A 690 18.08 15.43 -9.21
N ALA A 691 17.33 14.36 -8.92
CA ALA A 691 17.53 13.05 -9.53
C ALA A 691 17.42 13.13 -11.08
N TYR A 692 16.40 13.82 -11.58
CA TYR A 692 16.20 14.10 -13.01
C TYR A 692 17.37 14.92 -13.59
N TYR A 693 17.73 16.04 -12.95
CA TYR A 693 18.81 16.91 -13.39
C TYR A 693 20.16 16.16 -13.53
N ARG A 694 20.53 15.41 -12.49
CA ARG A 694 21.76 14.61 -12.46
C ARG A 694 21.73 13.48 -13.49
N LEU A 695 20.57 12.87 -13.72
CA LEU A 695 20.41 11.88 -14.78
C LEU A 695 20.65 12.50 -16.16
N LEU A 696 19.97 13.59 -16.51
CA LEU A 696 20.07 14.17 -17.86
C LEU A 696 21.49 14.65 -18.17
N THR A 697 22.12 15.37 -17.23
CA THR A 697 23.52 15.83 -17.34
C THR A 697 24.54 14.69 -17.30
N SER A 698 24.15 13.47 -16.90
CA SER A 698 25.00 12.28 -17.04
C SER A 698 24.95 11.66 -18.45
N LEU A 699 23.93 11.97 -19.25
CA LEU A 699 23.74 11.44 -20.61
C LEU A 699 24.45 12.31 -21.64
N ASP A 700 24.06 13.59 -21.73
CA ASP A 700 24.57 14.58 -22.69
C ASP A 700 24.67 15.97 -22.01
N ASP A 701 25.60 16.80 -22.49
CA ASP A 701 25.74 18.21 -22.07
C ASP A 701 24.74 19.12 -22.82
N ASP A 702 24.25 18.74 -24.02
CA ASP A 702 23.20 19.49 -24.73
C ASP A 702 21.79 19.12 -24.25
N LEU A 703 21.42 19.67 -23.09
CA LEU A 703 20.08 19.55 -22.52
C LEU A 703 18.97 20.12 -23.42
N ARG A 704 19.29 20.98 -24.41
CA ARG A 704 18.30 21.56 -25.34
C ARG A 704 17.85 20.55 -26.38
N ALA A 705 18.76 19.72 -26.88
CA ALA A 705 18.45 18.62 -27.79
C ALA A 705 17.90 17.40 -27.03
N LEU A 706 18.43 17.13 -25.83
CA LEU A 706 18.15 15.91 -25.09
C LEU A 706 16.71 15.83 -24.52
N VAL A 707 16.15 16.90 -23.96
CA VAL A 707 14.79 16.86 -23.38
C VAL A 707 13.70 16.60 -24.45
N PRO A 708 13.72 17.26 -25.62
CA PRO A 708 12.85 16.90 -26.75
C PRO A 708 13.05 15.47 -27.24
N CYS A 709 14.30 15.03 -27.42
CA CYS A 709 14.66 13.69 -27.88
C CYS A 709 14.05 12.57 -26.99
N ILE A 710 14.14 12.72 -25.66
CA ILE A 710 13.57 11.75 -24.71
C ILE A 710 12.03 11.82 -24.70
N SER A 711 11.40 12.99 -24.88
CA SER A 711 9.92 13.07 -25.01
C SER A 711 9.44 12.38 -26.29
N TRP A 712 10.08 12.65 -27.43
CA TRP A 712 9.77 12.00 -28.71
C TRP A 712 9.81 10.47 -28.60
N TRP A 713 10.86 9.92 -27.98
CA TRP A 713 10.97 8.49 -27.69
C TRP A 713 9.84 7.98 -26.79
N GLY A 714 9.51 8.72 -25.72
CA GLY A 714 8.41 8.39 -24.81
C GLY A 714 7.01 8.43 -25.41
N ASP A 715 6.80 9.34 -26.37
CA ASP A 715 5.54 9.59 -27.06
C ASP A 715 5.33 8.68 -28.29
N GLY A 716 6.35 7.92 -28.72
CA GLY A 716 6.23 6.87 -29.75
C GLY A 716 7.44 6.64 -30.66
N GLY A 717 8.53 7.41 -30.53
CA GLY A 717 9.70 7.35 -31.40
C GLY A 717 10.33 5.95 -31.51
N VAL A 718 10.50 5.46 -32.74
CA VAL A 718 10.99 4.11 -33.03
C VAL A 718 12.52 4.05 -32.95
N VAL A 719 13.04 3.30 -31.98
CA VAL A 719 14.49 3.11 -31.74
C VAL A 719 14.88 1.65 -31.44
N GLY A 720 13.94 0.72 -31.60
CA GLY A 720 14.21 -0.70 -31.36
C GLY A 720 14.69 -1.02 -29.95
N VAL A 721 15.40 -2.13 -29.80
CA VAL A 721 15.81 -2.72 -28.52
C VAL A 721 17.09 -2.05 -27.97
N ASP A 722 17.28 -2.10 -26.64
CA ASP A 722 18.54 -1.75 -25.98
C ASP A 722 19.74 -2.48 -26.63
N PRO A 723 20.77 -1.78 -27.16
CA PRO A 723 21.99 -2.40 -27.68
C PRO A 723 22.65 -3.39 -26.71
N LEU A 724 22.39 -3.24 -25.41
CA LEU A 724 22.93 -4.08 -24.36
C LEU A 724 21.95 -5.17 -23.87
N ALA A 725 20.78 -5.33 -24.49
CA ALA A 725 19.77 -6.30 -24.06
C ALA A 725 20.35 -7.72 -23.94
N ALA A 726 21.18 -8.16 -24.89
CA ALA A 726 21.85 -9.46 -24.83
C ALA A 726 22.85 -9.56 -23.65
N GLU A 727 23.61 -8.50 -23.35
CA GLU A 727 24.51 -8.46 -22.19
C GLU A 727 23.71 -8.54 -20.88
N ARG A 728 22.63 -7.77 -20.76
CA ARG A 728 21.71 -7.78 -19.60
C ARG A 728 21.04 -9.15 -19.43
N CYS A 729 20.64 -9.80 -20.53
CA CYS A 729 20.08 -11.15 -20.52
C CYS A 729 21.13 -12.18 -20.05
N GLN A 730 22.34 -12.18 -20.60
CA GLN A 730 23.42 -13.09 -20.18
C GLN A 730 23.78 -12.91 -18.69
N GLN A 731 23.89 -11.66 -18.22
CA GLN A 731 24.15 -11.35 -16.82
C GLN A 731 23.02 -11.85 -15.92
N ASN A 732 21.76 -11.58 -16.27
CA ASN A 732 20.64 -12.05 -15.47
C ASN A 732 20.44 -13.56 -15.54
N VAL A 733 20.83 -14.25 -16.63
CA VAL A 733 20.89 -15.73 -16.66
C VAL A 733 21.98 -16.26 -15.73
N ALA A 734 23.14 -15.60 -15.63
CA ALA A 734 24.19 -15.97 -14.68
C ALA A 734 23.78 -15.73 -13.22
N LEU A 735 23.15 -14.58 -12.94
CA LEU A 735 22.61 -14.22 -11.63
C LEU A 735 21.42 -15.10 -11.24
N ALA A 736 20.58 -15.51 -12.20
CA ALA A 736 19.50 -16.48 -11.97
C ALA A 736 20.02 -17.88 -11.65
N ARG A 737 21.14 -18.32 -12.27
CA ARG A 737 21.82 -19.56 -11.85
C ARG A 737 22.34 -19.44 -10.44
N GLN A 738 23.11 -18.40 -10.13
CA GLN A 738 23.60 -18.14 -8.77
C GLN A 738 22.47 -18.10 -7.74
N PHE A 739 21.33 -17.48 -8.07
CA PHE A 739 20.13 -17.48 -7.24
C PHE A 739 19.57 -18.89 -6.98
N TYR A 740 19.52 -19.78 -7.98
CA TYR A 740 19.09 -21.18 -7.77
C TYR A 740 20.17 -22.09 -7.16
N ASP A 741 21.44 -21.76 -7.33
CA ASP A 741 22.59 -22.46 -6.73
C ASP A 741 22.81 -22.03 -5.26
N ASN A 742 22.24 -20.89 -4.84
CA ASN A 742 22.31 -20.27 -3.51
C ASN A 742 20.89 -20.17 -2.88
N ASP A 743 20.19 -21.30 -2.81
CA ASP A 743 18.91 -21.49 -2.09
C ASP A 743 17.81 -20.41 -2.32
N ARG A 744 17.72 -19.90 -3.55
CA ARG A 744 16.78 -18.83 -3.98
C ARG A 744 17.03 -17.47 -3.33
N GLN A 745 18.29 -17.17 -3.04
CA GLN A 745 18.77 -15.85 -2.63
C GLN A 745 19.90 -15.42 -3.56
N TYR A 746 20.02 -14.12 -3.86
CA TYR A 746 21.21 -13.63 -4.55
C TYR A 746 22.44 -13.75 -3.62
N PRO A 747 23.65 -14.00 -4.17
CA PRO A 747 24.84 -14.20 -3.34
C PRO A 747 25.24 -12.95 -2.53
N ASP A 748 24.82 -11.76 -2.97
CA ASP A 748 24.95 -10.50 -2.25
C ASP A 748 23.94 -9.45 -2.77
N GLN A 749 23.84 -8.30 -2.08
CA GLN A 749 22.92 -7.22 -2.45
C GLN A 749 23.30 -6.51 -3.77
N SER A 750 24.56 -6.58 -4.20
CA SER A 750 25.03 -6.05 -5.49
C SER A 750 24.56 -6.93 -6.65
N ALA A 751 24.58 -8.25 -6.47
CA ALA A 751 23.96 -9.22 -7.38
C ALA A 751 22.44 -9.01 -7.47
N GLN A 752 21.75 -8.82 -6.33
CA GLN A 752 20.32 -8.49 -6.30
C GLN A 752 20.02 -7.16 -7.02
N THR A 753 20.80 -6.11 -6.75
CA THR A 753 20.67 -4.79 -7.40
C THR A 753 20.92 -4.90 -8.91
N THR A 754 21.97 -5.60 -9.33
CA THR A 754 22.30 -5.80 -10.75
C THR A 754 21.18 -6.54 -11.49
N ALA A 755 20.66 -7.63 -10.90
CA ALA A 755 19.55 -8.38 -11.46
C ALA A 755 18.28 -7.51 -11.60
N THR A 756 17.98 -6.71 -10.56
CA THR A 756 16.87 -5.75 -10.54
C THR A 756 17.01 -4.67 -11.62
N THR A 757 18.18 -4.03 -11.73
CA THR A 757 18.46 -2.96 -12.70
C THR A 757 18.32 -3.47 -14.14
N ASN A 758 18.93 -4.62 -14.44
CA ASN A 758 18.84 -5.24 -15.76
C ASN A 758 17.40 -5.65 -16.11
N ALA A 759 16.64 -6.19 -15.15
CA ALA A 759 15.25 -6.55 -15.38
C ALA A 759 14.34 -5.31 -15.60
N ARG A 760 14.52 -4.24 -14.81
CA ARG A 760 13.82 -2.96 -15.01
C ARG A 760 14.12 -2.38 -16.40
N ALA A 761 15.38 -2.38 -16.82
CA ALA A 761 15.79 -1.93 -18.14
C ALA A 761 15.12 -2.75 -19.26
N LEU A 762 15.27 -4.09 -19.25
CA LEU A 762 14.68 -4.98 -20.25
C LEU A 762 13.15 -4.84 -20.35
N VAL A 763 12.46 -4.74 -19.21
CA VAL A 763 10.99 -4.65 -19.16
C VAL A 763 10.49 -3.30 -19.66
N GLY A 764 11.11 -2.21 -19.24
CA GLY A 764 10.77 -0.87 -19.69
C GLY A 764 11.04 -0.65 -21.17
N ASP A 765 12.18 -1.15 -21.64
CA ASP A 765 12.63 -0.98 -23.03
C ASP A 765 11.71 -1.74 -24.00
N PHE A 766 11.45 -3.02 -23.74
CA PHE A 766 10.53 -3.80 -24.57
C PHE A 766 9.08 -3.32 -24.49
N ALA A 767 8.65 -2.65 -23.40
CA ALA A 767 7.35 -1.99 -23.34
C ALA A 767 7.27 -0.73 -24.24
N LEU A 768 8.38 0.00 -24.43
CA LEU A 768 8.46 1.10 -25.39
C LEU A 768 8.55 0.59 -26.85
N VAL A 769 9.27 -0.51 -27.08
CA VAL A 769 9.30 -1.19 -28.40
C VAL A 769 7.93 -1.75 -28.78
N ALA A 770 7.23 -2.40 -27.85
CA ALA A 770 5.87 -2.91 -28.06
C ALA A 770 4.91 -1.80 -28.52
N ARG A 771 4.98 -0.62 -27.88
CA ARG A 771 4.15 0.54 -28.24
C ARG A 771 4.53 1.15 -29.59
N SER A 772 5.81 1.46 -29.79
CA SER A 772 6.28 2.20 -30.97
C SER A 772 6.16 1.42 -32.28
N LEU A 773 6.10 0.09 -32.23
CA LEU A 773 5.98 -0.77 -33.42
C LEU A 773 4.58 -1.40 -33.62
N ALA A 774 3.59 -1.06 -32.80
CA ALA A 774 2.25 -1.63 -32.91
C ALA A 774 1.60 -1.44 -34.29
N GLU A 775 1.74 -0.25 -34.89
CA GLU A 775 1.24 0.02 -36.25
C GLU A 775 2.05 -0.73 -37.33
N VAL A 776 3.38 -0.79 -37.20
CA VAL A 776 4.28 -1.52 -38.12
C VAL A 776 3.94 -3.02 -38.14
N VAL A 777 3.62 -3.58 -36.96
CA VAL A 777 3.21 -4.98 -36.82
C VAL A 777 1.80 -5.20 -37.37
N ALA A 778 0.85 -4.29 -37.10
CA ALA A 778 -0.52 -4.36 -37.63
C ALA A 778 -0.56 -4.29 -39.18
N ASP A 779 0.21 -3.38 -39.78
CA ASP A 779 0.37 -3.24 -41.23
C ASP A 779 0.83 -4.55 -41.86
N GLY A 780 1.99 -5.05 -41.44
CA GLY A 780 2.63 -6.20 -42.07
C GLY A 780 1.89 -7.53 -41.83
N ILE A 781 1.20 -7.67 -40.69
CA ILE A 781 0.37 -8.85 -40.41
C ILE A 781 -1.04 -8.76 -41.03
N GLY A 782 -1.47 -7.57 -41.47
CA GLY A 782 -2.78 -7.33 -42.08
C GLY A 782 -3.97 -7.56 -41.13
N ARG A 783 -3.79 -7.29 -39.83
CA ARG A 783 -4.80 -7.42 -38.75
C ARG A 783 -4.54 -6.38 -37.65
N LYS A 784 -5.55 -6.06 -36.85
CA LYS A 784 -5.35 -5.25 -35.64
C LYS A 784 -4.59 -6.03 -34.57
N VAL A 785 -3.66 -5.37 -33.91
CA VAL A 785 -2.95 -5.90 -32.73
C VAL A 785 -3.11 -5.02 -31.49
N ALA A 786 -3.01 -5.64 -30.32
CA ALA A 786 -2.85 -4.96 -29.03
C ALA A 786 -1.52 -5.37 -28.41
N ASP A 787 -0.78 -4.40 -27.86
CA ASP A 787 0.46 -4.68 -27.14
C ASP A 787 0.19 -5.42 -25.81
N ALA A 788 1.14 -6.28 -25.43
CA ALA A 788 1.15 -6.91 -24.12
C ALA A 788 2.54 -6.70 -23.48
N PRO A 789 2.71 -5.67 -22.65
CA PRO A 789 4.00 -5.38 -22.03
C PRO A 789 4.39 -6.47 -21.01
N PRO A 790 5.70 -6.77 -20.87
CA PRO A 790 6.20 -7.76 -19.93
C PRO A 790 5.99 -7.31 -18.47
N ARG A 791 5.82 -8.28 -17.55
CA ARG A 791 5.89 -8.02 -16.09
C ARG A 791 7.34 -8.13 -15.60
N PRO A 792 7.76 -7.32 -14.60
CA PRO A 792 9.16 -7.25 -14.15
C PRO A 792 9.62 -8.35 -13.18
N ARG A 793 8.70 -9.02 -12.49
CA ARG A 793 8.99 -10.10 -11.53
C ARG A 793 8.01 -11.26 -11.76
N TYR A 794 8.51 -12.50 -11.69
CA TYR A 794 7.72 -13.71 -11.94
C TYR A 794 7.02 -14.28 -10.68
N GLY A 795 7.35 -13.79 -9.49
CA GLY A 795 6.88 -14.26 -8.18
C GLY A 795 7.82 -13.76 -7.08
N SER A 796 7.46 -13.93 -5.82
CA SER A 796 8.39 -13.68 -4.70
C SER A 796 9.55 -14.68 -4.71
N ASP A 797 9.27 -15.94 -5.05
CA ASP A 797 10.13 -17.12 -4.97
C ASP A 797 11.05 -17.38 -6.20
N ARG A 798 11.14 -16.40 -7.11
CA ARG A 798 11.80 -16.51 -8.42
C ARG A 798 12.75 -15.33 -8.66
N PRO A 799 13.81 -15.51 -9.47
CA PRO A 799 14.73 -14.42 -9.80
C PRO A 799 14.04 -13.33 -10.63
N PHE A 800 14.73 -12.20 -10.74
CA PHE A 800 14.35 -11.11 -11.63
C PHE A 800 14.48 -11.54 -13.10
N ARG A 801 13.71 -10.88 -13.96
CA ARG A 801 13.59 -11.27 -15.37
C ARG A 801 14.96 -11.21 -16.08
N HIS A 802 15.28 -12.26 -16.83
CA HIS A 802 16.55 -12.40 -17.56
C HIS A 802 16.38 -12.39 -19.09
N ASP A 803 15.18 -12.05 -19.56
CA ASP A 803 14.77 -11.98 -20.96
C ASP A 803 13.99 -10.69 -21.23
N GLY A 804 14.17 -10.08 -22.40
CA GLY A 804 13.41 -8.91 -22.85
C GLY A 804 12.37 -9.33 -23.88
N PHE A 805 11.10 -8.98 -23.69
CA PHE A 805 10.02 -9.51 -24.53
C PHE A 805 8.91 -8.51 -24.83
N ALA A 806 8.56 -8.36 -26.10
CA ALA A 806 7.42 -7.58 -26.60
C ALA A 806 6.46 -8.50 -27.37
N ALA A 807 5.18 -8.45 -27.02
CA ALA A 807 4.12 -9.18 -27.70
C ALA A 807 3.09 -8.24 -28.33
N TRP A 808 2.61 -8.63 -29.51
CA TRP A 808 1.45 -8.05 -30.18
C TRP A 808 0.43 -9.17 -30.42
N ARG A 809 -0.67 -9.14 -29.67
CA ARG A 809 -1.78 -10.11 -29.79
C ARG A 809 -2.77 -9.64 -30.84
N LEU A 810 -3.25 -10.55 -31.69
CA LEU A 810 -4.30 -10.29 -32.66
C LEU A 810 -5.63 -10.04 -31.93
N VAL A 811 -6.30 -8.92 -32.20
CA VAL A 811 -7.44 -8.42 -31.39
C VAL A 811 -8.78 -9.08 -31.75
N GLU A 812 -8.86 -9.70 -32.93
CA GLU A 812 -10.13 -10.13 -33.55
C GLU A 812 -10.33 -11.66 -33.52
N GLU A 813 -9.56 -12.37 -32.67
CA GLU A 813 -9.55 -13.84 -32.57
C GLU A 813 -9.59 -14.26 -31.07
N GLU A 814 -10.26 -15.36 -30.72
CA GLU A 814 -10.55 -15.74 -29.33
C GLU A 814 -9.37 -16.42 -28.64
N THR A 815 -8.76 -17.41 -29.30
CA THR A 815 -7.35 -17.74 -29.02
C THR A 815 -6.48 -16.80 -29.84
N GLN A 816 -5.44 -16.25 -29.24
CA GLN A 816 -4.68 -15.15 -29.84
C GLN A 816 -3.24 -15.57 -30.13
N PRO A 817 -2.94 -15.96 -31.39
CA PRO A 817 -1.58 -15.95 -31.89
C PRO A 817 -0.96 -14.56 -31.65
N SER A 818 0.32 -14.53 -31.34
CA SER A 818 1.03 -13.29 -31.04
C SER A 818 2.33 -13.19 -31.80
N VAL A 819 2.52 -12.04 -32.47
CA VAL A 819 3.85 -11.67 -32.94
C VAL A 819 4.69 -11.37 -31.69
N ARG A 820 5.88 -11.96 -31.65
CA ARG A 820 6.82 -11.93 -30.53
C ARG A 820 8.17 -11.38 -31.01
N LEU A 821 8.69 -10.35 -30.35
CA LEU A 821 10.09 -9.95 -30.43
C LEU A 821 10.73 -10.22 -29.07
N TRP A 822 11.74 -11.09 -29.03
CA TRP A 822 12.24 -11.68 -27.78
C TRP A 822 13.78 -11.70 -27.78
N ALA A 823 14.40 -10.95 -26.88
CA ALA A 823 15.82 -11.09 -26.53
C ALA A 823 15.98 -12.06 -25.36
N VAL A 824 16.80 -13.09 -25.53
CA VAL A 824 17.07 -14.11 -24.51
C VAL A 824 18.47 -14.69 -24.71
N GLY A 825 19.24 -14.80 -23.63
CA GLY A 825 20.64 -15.23 -23.70
C GLY A 825 21.48 -14.37 -24.65
N ASP A 826 22.07 -14.99 -25.67
CA ASP A 826 22.85 -14.35 -26.73
C ASP A 826 22.06 -13.95 -27.99
N ARG A 827 20.74 -14.19 -28.00
CA ARG A 827 19.89 -14.08 -29.21
C ARG A 827 18.83 -13.01 -29.09
N THR A 828 18.41 -12.49 -30.25
CA THR A 828 17.10 -11.87 -30.41
C THR A 828 16.36 -12.59 -31.53
N VAL A 829 15.08 -12.92 -31.30
CA VAL A 829 14.23 -13.66 -32.24
C VAL A 829 12.96 -12.87 -32.51
N VAL A 830 12.60 -12.75 -33.79
CA VAL A 830 11.27 -12.29 -34.22
C VAL A 830 10.46 -13.47 -34.74
N GLY A 831 9.22 -13.62 -34.30
CA GLY A 831 8.40 -14.78 -34.65
C GLY A 831 6.91 -14.65 -34.34
N LEU A 832 6.16 -15.70 -34.65
CA LEU A 832 4.76 -15.90 -34.36
C LEU A 832 4.60 -17.08 -33.40
N HIS A 833 4.02 -16.82 -32.23
CA HIS A 833 3.60 -17.83 -31.27
C HIS A 833 2.15 -18.22 -31.57
N PRO A 834 1.78 -19.53 -31.57
CA PRO A 834 0.46 -20.01 -32.00
C PRO A 834 -0.72 -19.60 -31.11
N GLY A 835 -0.45 -19.06 -29.93
CA GLY A 835 -1.47 -18.83 -28.90
C GLY A 835 -1.60 -20.05 -27.98
N TYR A 836 -2.58 -20.02 -27.08
CA TYR A 836 -2.93 -21.15 -26.22
C TYR A 836 -4.28 -21.71 -26.67
N GLY A 837 -4.46 -23.02 -26.53
CA GLY A 837 -5.64 -23.77 -26.94
C GLY A 837 -5.58 -25.18 -26.33
N ASP A 838 -6.68 -25.91 -26.39
CA ASP A 838 -6.86 -27.16 -25.65
C ASP A 838 -6.12 -28.37 -26.23
N GLY A 839 -5.91 -29.39 -25.39
CA GLY A 839 -5.33 -30.68 -25.77
C GLY A 839 -3.97 -30.55 -26.50
N ASP A 840 -3.83 -31.26 -27.60
CA ASP A 840 -2.60 -31.35 -28.41
C ASP A 840 -2.35 -30.12 -29.31
N TRP A 841 -2.97 -28.95 -29.04
CA TRP A 841 -2.90 -27.74 -29.87
C TRP A 841 -1.48 -27.34 -30.30
N MET A 842 -0.47 -27.50 -29.44
CA MET A 842 0.92 -27.20 -29.80
C MET A 842 1.46 -28.15 -30.89
N ALA A 843 1.14 -29.45 -30.83
CA ALA A 843 1.51 -30.39 -31.88
C ALA A 843 0.68 -30.17 -33.15
N GLU A 844 -0.63 -29.93 -33.01
CA GLU A 844 -1.54 -29.73 -34.14
C GLU A 844 -1.21 -28.45 -34.93
N SER A 845 -1.06 -27.32 -34.25
CA SER A 845 -0.65 -26.04 -34.83
C SER A 845 0.71 -26.13 -35.51
N ALA A 846 1.69 -26.80 -34.89
CA ALA A 846 3.00 -27.03 -35.48
C ALA A 846 2.91 -27.87 -36.76
N SER A 847 2.08 -28.92 -36.77
CA SER A 847 1.83 -29.75 -37.95
C SER A 847 1.18 -28.95 -39.10
N ARG A 848 0.18 -28.11 -38.79
CA ARG A 848 -0.52 -27.24 -39.75
C ARG A 848 0.41 -26.25 -40.47
N ILE A 849 1.44 -25.73 -39.80
CA ILE A 849 2.35 -24.70 -40.35
C ILE A 849 3.69 -25.24 -40.88
N ARG A 850 4.16 -26.42 -40.43
CA ARG A 850 5.51 -26.94 -40.76
C ARG A 850 5.81 -27.01 -42.26
N GLY A 851 4.84 -27.39 -43.08
CA GLY A 851 4.99 -27.46 -44.54
C GLY A 851 4.91 -26.11 -45.27
N ARG A 852 4.82 -25.00 -44.54
CA ARG A 852 4.47 -23.66 -45.05
C ARG A 852 5.32 -22.52 -44.46
N LEU A 853 6.37 -22.84 -43.70
CA LEU A 853 7.24 -21.83 -43.09
C LEU A 853 7.91 -20.94 -44.17
N PRO A 854 8.02 -19.62 -43.96
CA PRO A 854 8.76 -18.74 -44.86
C PRO A 854 10.26 -19.07 -44.92
N GLU A 855 10.93 -18.65 -45.99
CA GLU A 855 12.39 -18.85 -46.13
C GLU A 855 13.15 -18.15 -45.00
N GLY A 856 14.04 -18.88 -44.32
CA GLY A 856 14.78 -18.39 -43.15
C GLY A 856 14.07 -18.51 -41.79
N PHE A 857 12.82 -18.98 -41.74
CA PHE A 857 12.09 -19.20 -40.50
C PHE A 857 12.13 -20.67 -40.05
N GLY A 858 12.15 -20.89 -38.73
CA GLY A 858 12.20 -22.22 -38.11
C GLY A 858 11.49 -22.27 -36.76
N PHE A 859 11.38 -23.48 -36.20
CA PHE A 859 10.81 -23.71 -34.86
C PHE A 859 11.88 -23.49 -33.78
N PHE A 860 11.50 -22.77 -32.72
CA PHE A 860 12.23 -22.64 -31.47
C PHE A 860 11.38 -23.24 -30.35
N ASP A 861 11.91 -24.20 -29.61
CA ASP A 861 11.27 -24.70 -28.39
C ASP A 861 11.42 -23.66 -27.28
N ILE A 862 10.31 -23.32 -26.60
CA ILE A 862 10.30 -22.40 -25.45
C ILE A 862 10.52 -23.24 -24.18
N VAL A 863 11.76 -23.25 -23.70
CA VAL A 863 12.16 -24.06 -22.55
C VAL A 863 11.96 -23.29 -21.26
N THR A 864 11.23 -23.87 -20.30
CA THR A 864 10.97 -23.29 -18.97
C THR A 864 11.43 -24.25 -17.85
N GLY A 865 12.34 -23.82 -16.99
CA GLY A 865 12.78 -24.62 -15.82
C GLY A 865 14.12 -24.17 -15.20
N ARG A 866 14.29 -24.38 -13.87
CA ARG A 866 15.49 -24.00 -13.07
C ARG A 866 16.11 -22.64 -13.47
N GLY A 867 15.29 -21.58 -13.52
CA GLY A 867 15.75 -20.22 -13.87
C GLY A 867 16.07 -19.98 -15.34
N ARG A 868 15.75 -20.93 -16.22
CA ARG A 868 15.91 -20.81 -17.66
C ARG A 868 14.53 -20.60 -18.31
N TYR A 869 14.34 -19.41 -18.88
CA TYR A 869 13.58 -19.19 -20.10
C TYR A 869 14.60 -19.14 -21.23
N ASP A 870 14.39 -19.87 -22.33
CA ASP A 870 15.30 -19.92 -23.47
C ASP A 870 14.56 -20.32 -24.75
N LEU A 871 15.12 -19.95 -25.91
CA LEU A 871 14.61 -20.26 -27.24
C LEU A 871 15.59 -21.19 -27.95
N VAL A 872 15.28 -22.49 -27.98
CA VAL A 872 16.20 -23.52 -28.50
C VAL A 872 15.82 -23.88 -29.94
N PRO A 873 16.67 -23.64 -30.97
CA PRO A 873 16.35 -23.99 -32.36
C PRO A 873 16.14 -25.51 -32.55
N ARG A 874 14.98 -25.90 -33.07
CA ARG A 874 14.56 -27.31 -33.18
C ARG A 874 14.81 -27.87 -34.59
N ASN A 875 15.56 -28.97 -34.65
CA ASN A 875 15.91 -29.68 -35.89
C ASN A 875 15.29 -31.10 -35.98
N GLY A 876 14.12 -31.32 -35.38
CA GLY A 876 13.51 -32.64 -35.21
C GLY A 876 11.97 -32.69 -35.37
N PRO A 877 11.34 -33.85 -35.10
CA PRO A 877 9.88 -34.04 -35.15
C PRO A 877 9.12 -33.15 -34.15
N ASP A 878 7.79 -33.24 -34.18
CA ASP A 878 6.81 -32.37 -33.50
C ASP A 878 7.19 -31.88 -32.08
N PRO A 879 6.90 -30.60 -31.75
CA PRO A 879 7.23 -30.04 -30.45
C PRO A 879 6.32 -30.61 -29.35
N HIS A 880 6.94 -31.23 -28.35
CA HIS A 880 6.29 -31.58 -27.10
C HIS A 880 6.43 -30.41 -26.10
N GLY A 881 5.80 -29.28 -26.37
CA GLY A 881 5.88 -28.06 -25.53
C GLY A 881 5.44 -26.77 -26.23
N GLU A 882 5.52 -25.62 -25.53
CA GLU A 882 5.32 -24.28 -26.11
C GLU A 882 6.43 -24.00 -27.14
N TYR A 883 6.10 -23.39 -28.28
CA TYR A 883 7.07 -23.07 -29.34
C TYR A 883 6.84 -21.69 -29.96
N LEU A 884 7.89 -21.18 -30.60
CA LEU A 884 7.88 -19.99 -31.43
C LEU A 884 8.31 -20.36 -32.85
N VAL A 885 7.56 -19.95 -33.89
CA VAL A 885 8.06 -19.97 -35.27
C VAL A 885 8.66 -18.60 -35.57
N GLY A 886 9.96 -18.54 -35.83
CA GLY A 886 10.67 -17.26 -35.95
C GLY A 886 11.96 -17.34 -36.76
N ARG A 887 12.67 -16.21 -36.81
CA ARG A 887 14.07 -16.13 -37.24
C ARG A 887 14.88 -15.38 -36.19
N GLU A 888 16.14 -15.80 -36.00
CA GLU A 888 17.11 -14.96 -35.29
C GLU A 888 17.37 -13.68 -36.09
N VAL A 889 17.50 -12.56 -35.39
CA VAL A 889 17.79 -11.23 -35.95
C VAL A 889 19.09 -10.69 -35.33
N PRO A 890 20.07 -10.25 -36.15
CA PRO A 890 21.26 -9.56 -35.68
C PRO A 890 20.92 -8.35 -34.79
N PRO A 891 21.73 -7.99 -33.78
CA PRO A 891 21.49 -6.81 -32.96
C PRO A 891 21.33 -5.52 -33.77
N ASP A 892 22.10 -5.35 -34.84
CA ASP A 892 22.03 -4.20 -35.75
C ASP A 892 20.76 -4.16 -36.61
N GLU A 893 20.06 -5.29 -36.82
CA GLU A 893 18.71 -5.31 -37.41
C GLU A 893 17.61 -4.81 -36.43
N VAL A 894 17.88 -4.76 -35.11
CA VAL A 894 16.88 -4.41 -34.08
C VAL A 894 17.19 -3.16 -33.27
N ILE A 895 18.22 -2.40 -33.62
CA ILE A 895 18.61 -1.14 -32.95
C ILE A 895 18.32 0.07 -33.86
N GLY A 896 17.86 1.17 -33.26
CA GLY A 896 17.52 2.39 -34.01
C GLY A 896 16.25 2.20 -34.86
N SER A 897 16.17 2.93 -35.99
CA SER A 897 15.02 2.83 -36.90
C SER A 897 14.96 1.52 -37.71
N ALA A 898 16.09 0.80 -37.86
CA ALA A 898 16.18 -0.44 -38.63
C ALA A 898 15.18 -1.52 -38.17
N VAL A 899 14.85 -1.52 -36.87
CA VAL A 899 13.85 -2.44 -36.29
C VAL A 899 12.49 -2.38 -37.00
N ALA A 900 12.11 -1.23 -37.58
CA ALA A 900 10.82 -1.07 -38.25
C ALA A 900 10.76 -1.91 -39.54
N ASP A 901 11.81 -1.85 -40.35
CA ASP A 901 11.92 -2.61 -41.60
C ASP A 901 12.13 -4.11 -41.30
N THR A 902 12.91 -4.43 -40.27
CA THR A 902 13.10 -5.80 -39.75
C THR A 902 11.78 -6.42 -39.29
N MET A 903 10.99 -5.71 -38.48
CA MET A 903 9.68 -6.17 -38.01
C MET A 903 8.68 -6.26 -39.16
N ARG A 904 8.60 -5.26 -40.04
CA ARG A 904 7.69 -5.27 -41.21
C ARG A 904 7.97 -6.46 -42.13
N THR A 905 9.23 -6.68 -42.48
CA THR A 905 9.66 -7.82 -43.30
C THR A 905 9.31 -9.16 -42.64
N ALA A 906 9.44 -9.25 -41.30
CA ALA A 906 9.09 -10.46 -40.57
C ALA A 906 7.57 -10.67 -40.46
N THR A 907 6.77 -9.64 -40.23
CA THR A 907 5.31 -9.78 -40.12
C THR A 907 4.65 -10.03 -41.47
N GLU A 908 5.11 -9.38 -42.54
CA GLU A 908 4.68 -9.70 -43.92
C GLU A 908 4.97 -11.16 -44.29
N ALA A 909 6.12 -11.70 -43.86
CA ALA A 909 6.45 -13.11 -44.05
C ALA A 909 5.58 -14.05 -43.20
N LEU A 910 5.25 -13.68 -41.96
CA LEU A 910 4.47 -14.49 -41.02
C LEU A 910 2.95 -14.44 -41.25
N ALA A 911 2.42 -13.40 -41.91
CA ALA A 911 0.99 -13.20 -42.12
C ALA A 911 0.25 -14.42 -42.71
N PRO A 912 0.79 -15.16 -43.71
CA PRO A 912 0.13 -16.36 -44.25
C PRO A 912 -0.02 -17.53 -43.27
N LEU A 913 0.68 -17.51 -42.13
CA LEU A 913 0.55 -18.53 -41.08
C LEU A 913 -0.58 -18.23 -40.10
N VAL A 914 -1.00 -16.97 -39.95
CA VAL A 914 -2.03 -16.56 -38.98
C VAL A 914 -3.36 -17.27 -39.23
N ASP A 915 -3.85 -17.26 -40.47
CA ASP A 915 -5.12 -17.91 -40.82
C ASP A 915 -5.09 -19.46 -40.71
N LEU A 916 -3.92 -20.06 -40.48
CA LEU A 916 -3.74 -21.51 -40.20
C LEU A 916 -3.70 -21.82 -38.70
N LEU A 917 -3.40 -20.81 -37.88
CA LEU A 917 -3.25 -20.88 -36.43
C LEU A 917 -4.55 -20.56 -35.68
N LYS A 918 -5.68 -20.80 -36.35
CA LYS A 918 -7.03 -20.75 -35.78
C LYS A 918 -7.42 -22.13 -35.26
N PRO A 919 -7.90 -22.30 -34.02
CA PRO A 919 -8.58 -23.52 -33.61
C PRO A 919 -9.72 -23.86 -34.59
N PRO A 920 -10.13 -25.13 -34.69
CA PRO A 920 -11.35 -25.48 -35.43
C PRO A 920 -12.55 -24.79 -34.77
N SER A 921 -13.19 -23.86 -35.47
CA SER A 921 -14.28 -23.05 -34.92
C SER A 921 -15.57 -23.87 -34.76
N GLU A 922 -16.10 -23.97 -33.53
CA GLU A 922 -17.40 -24.57 -33.25
C GLU A 922 -18.57 -23.72 -33.80
N THR A 923 -18.81 -23.75 -35.11
CA THR A 923 -20.00 -23.08 -35.68
C THR A 923 -20.47 -23.59 -37.04
N GLN A 924 -19.81 -24.58 -37.65
CA GLN A 924 -20.28 -25.21 -38.88
C GLN A 924 -20.34 -26.74 -38.73
N ASP A 925 -21.29 -27.33 -39.45
CA ASP A 925 -21.56 -28.76 -39.57
C ASP A 925 -21.91 -29.50 -38.26
N ARG A 926 -23.03 -29.09 -37.66
CA ARG A 926 -23.92 -30.02 -36.93
C ARG A 926 -24.56 -31.01 -37.93
N GLU A 927 -23.81 -32.02 -38.34
CA GLU A 927 -24.36 -33.24 -38.95
C GLU A 927 -23.88 -34.49 -38.17
N ASP A 928 -24.73 -34.96 -37.26
CA ASP A 928 -24.86 -36.34 -36.76
C ASP A 928 -23.60 -37.24 -36.73
N VAL A 929 -22.56 -36.79 -36.03
CA VAL A 929 -21.52 -37.70 -35.50
C VAL A 929 -21.76 -37.88 -34.00
N GLU A 930 -22.43 -38.98 -33.65
CA GLU A 930 -22.34 -39.57 -32.32
C GLU A 930 -20.84 -39.72 -32.00
N HIS A 931 -20.32 -38.89 -31.10
CA HIS A 931 -18.96 -39.07 -30.62
C HIS A 931 -18.92 -40.38 -29.86
N GLN A 932 -18.21 -41.35 -30.43
CA GLN A 932 -17.94 -42.59 -29.75
C GLN A 932 -16.96 -42.27 -28.63
N ASP A 933 -17.47 -42.24 -27.40
CA ASP A 933 -16.64 -42.27 -26.19
C ASP A 933 -15.65 -43.43 -26.33
N THR A 934 -14.41 -43.11 -26.68
CA THR A 934 -13.30 -44.00 -26.39
C THR A 934 -13.08 -43.86 -24.89
N ASP A 935 -13.46 -44.89 -24.11
CA ASP A 935 -13.42 -44.95 -22.64
C ASP A 935 -12.03 -44.65 -22.03
N ILE A 936 -11.58 -43.40 -22.13
CA ILE A 936 -10.43 -42.87 -21.40
C ILE A 936 -11.00 -42.38 -20.07
N ASP A 937 -10.94 -43.28 -19.09
CA ASP A 937 -11.33 -42.97 -17.72
C ASP A 937 -10.35 -41.92 -17.14
N HIS A 938 -10.76 -40.65 -17.21
CA HIS A 938 -9.95 -39.53 -16.75
C HIS A 938 -9.68 -39.58 -15.24
N ILE A 939 -10.53 -40.27 -14.45
CA ILE A 939 -10.30 -40.50 -13.02
C ILE A 939 -9.22 -41.56 -12.81
N GLU A 940 -9.23 -42.66 -13.57
CA GLU A 940 -8.16 -43.67 -13.58
C GLU A 940 -6.80 -43.07 -14.00
N ALA A 941 -6.81 -42.19 -15.00
CA ALA A 941 -5.62 -41.45 -15.43
C ALA A 941 -5.09 -40.53 -14.32
N ALA A 942 -5.97 -39.81 -13.61
CA ALA A 942 -5.59 -38.98 -12.47
C ALA A 942 -5.11 -39.80 -11.26
N ALA A 943 -5.75 -40.93 -10.96
CA ALA A 943 -5.32 -41.88 -9.92
C ALA A 943 -3.89 -42.37 -10.18
N THR A 944 -3.63 -42.78 -11.43
CA THR A 944 -2.31 -43.24 -11.90
C THR A 944 -1.25 -42.15 -11.77
N GLU A 945 -1.53 -40.90 -12.17
CA GLU A 945 -0.56 -39.80 -12.08
C GLU A 945 -0.33 -39.34 -10.62
N LEU A 946 -1.39 -39.32 -9.81
CA LEU A 946 -1.32 -38.90 -8.41
C LEU A 946 -0.73 -39.97 -7.48
N LEU A 947 -0.61 -41.22 -7.94
CA LEU A 947 -0.27 -42.39 -7.12
C LEU A 947 -1.23 -42.53 -5.92
N ILE A 948 -2.52 -42.27 -6.18
CA ILE A 948 -3.64 -42.41 -5.24
C ILE A 948 -4.54 -43.53 -5.75
N ASP A 949 -5.03 -44.39 -4.87
CA ASP A 949 -5.91 -45.48 -5.27
C ASP A 949 -7.22 -44.91 -5.83
N ARG A 950 -7.63 -45.40 -7.01
CA ARG A 950 -8.77 -44.88 -7.77
C ARG A 950 -10.07 -44.85 -6.95
N GLU A 951 -10.28 -45.85 -6.09
CA GLU A 951 -11.42 -45.92 -5.17
C GLU A 951 -11.51 -44.70 -4.21
N ASP A 952 -10.39 -44.06 -3.87
CA ASP A 952 -10.39 -42.87 -3.01
C ASP A 952 -10.58 -41.56 -3.79
N LEU A 953 -10.22 -41.51 -5.07
CA LEU A 953 -10.66 -40.41 -5.94
C LEU A 953 -12.16 -40.53 -6.25
N ASP A 954 -12.67 -41.72 -6.55
CA ASP A 954 -14.09 -41.97 -6.78
C ASP A 954 -14.93 -41.50 -5.58
N LYS A 955 -14.54 -41.80 -4.33
CA LYS A 955 -15.20 -41.27 -3.11
C LYS A 955 -15.25 -39.74 -3.05
N ILE A 956 -14.23 -39.05 -3.55
CA ILE A 956 -14.18 -37.57 -3.59
C ILE A 956 -15.03 -37.02 -4.74
N VAL A 957 -15.10 -37.73 -5.86
CA VAL A 957 -16.01 -37.43 -6.98
C VAL A 957 -17.47 -37.60 -6.56
N ASP A 958 -17.80 -38.70 -5.85
CA ASP A 958 -19.13 -38.97 -5.31
C ASP A 958 -19.59 -37.86 -4.37
N LEU A 959 -18.73 -37.37 -3.46
CA LEU A 959 -19.00 -36.20 -2.61
C LEU A 959 -19.27 -34.88 -3.39
N MET A 960 -18.99 -34.84 -4.69
CA MET A 960 -19.36 -33.74 -5.60
C MET A 960 -20.45 -34.12 -6.61
N ALA A 961 -20.89 -35.38 -6.65
CA ALA A 961 -21.98 -35.87 -7.51
C ALA A 961 -23.30 -36.10 -6.74
N ASP A 962 -23.21 -36.30 -5.43
CA ASP A 962 -24.25 -36.72 -4.48
C ASP A 962 -25.61 -35.99 -4.55
N GLU A 963 -26.65 -36.68 -4.09
CA GLU A 963 -28.04 -36.19 -3.96
C GLU A 963 -28.21 -35.14 -2.83
N SER A 964 -27.23 -34.97 -1.94
CA SER A 964 -27.26 -33.94 -0.88
C SER A 964 -27.18 -32.49 -1.41
N GLY A 965 -26.84 -32.29 -2.69
CA GLY A 965 -26.91 -31.00 -3.38
C GLY A 965 -25.70 -30.08 -3.19
N LEU A 966 -24.75 -30.43 -2.31
CA LEU A 966 -23.45 -29.75 -2.27
C LEU A 966 -22.61 -30.22 -3.48
N ARG A 967 -21.88 -29.28 -4.10
CA ARG A 967 -20.95 -29.54 -5.22
C ARG A 967 -19.55 -29.06 -4.88
N GLN A 968 -19.21 -29.05 -3.59
CA GLN A 968 -17.99 -28.40 -3.13
C GLN A 968 -17.34 -29.08 -1.93
N VAL A 969 -16.01 -29.21 -2.00
CA VAL A 969 -15.16 -29.93 -1.06
C VAL A 969 -14.04 -29.00 -0.56
N VAL A 970 -13.50 -29.26 0.63
CA VAL A 970 -12.27 -28.66 1.14
C VAL A 970 -11.30 -29.76 1.52
N PHE A 971 -10.15 -29.80 0.86
CA PHE A 971 -9.03 -30.68 1.20
C PHE A 971 -8.24 -30.03 2.34
N TYR A 972 -8.22 -30.65 3.52
CA TYR A 972 -7.61 -30.09 4.72
C TYR A 972 -6.59 -31.03 5.34
N GLY A 973 -5.53 -30.48 5.93
CA GLY A 973 -4.47 -31.25 6.59
C GLY A 973 -3.13 -30.50 6.67
N PRO A 974 -2.08 -31.16 7.19
CA PRO A 974 -0.75 -30.56 7.30
C PRO A 974 -0.15 -30.09 5.97
N PRO A 975 0.88 -29.22 5.99
CA PRO A 975 1.61 -28.82 4.80
C PRO A 975 2.30 -30.02 4.13
N GLY A 976 2.45 -29.96 2.80
CA GLY A 976 3.17 -30.98 2.03
C GLY A 976 2.43 -32.30 1.76
N THR A 977 1.13 -32.40 2.05
CA THR A 977 0.29 -33.58 1.73
C THR A 977 -0.32 -33.56 0.33
N GLY A 978 0.21 -32.74 -0.58
CA GLY A 978 -0.18 -32.76 -2.01
C GLY A 978 -1.56 -32.17 -2.34
N LYS A 979 -2.33 -31.69 -1.35
CA LYS A 979 -3.70 -31.16 -1.47
C LYS A 979 -3.94 -30.34 -2.75
N THR A 980 -3.12 -29.31 -2.99
CA THR A 980 -3.22 -28.42 -4.15
C THR A 980 -2.94 -29.11 -5.48
N PHE A 981 -2.00 -30.07 -5.50
CA PHE A 981 -1.71 -30.87 -6.69
C PHE A 981 -2.87 -31.82 -7.02
N VAL A 982 -3.39 -32.52 -6.01
CA VAL A 982 -4.56 -33.40 -6.13
C VAL A 982 -5.79 -32.62 -6.57
N ALA A 983 -6.04 -31.44 -6.00
CA ALA A 983 -7.12 -30.54 -6.39
C ALA A 983 -7.04 -30.14 -7.87
N GLN A 984 -5.85 -29.78 -8.37
CA GLN A 984 -5.65 -29.40 -9.76
C GLN A 984 -5.79 -30.59 -10.74
N ARG A 985 -5.34 -31.80 -10.37
CA ARG A 985 -5.51 -32.98 -11.23
C ARG A 985 -6.94 -33.48 -11.24
N LEU A 986 -7.62 -33.51 -10.09
CA LEU A 986 -9.03 -33.88 -10.03
C LEU A 986 -9.93 -32.85 -10.75
N ALA A 987 -9.60 -31.55 -10.67
CA ALA A 987 -10.30 -30.51 -11.42
C ALA A 987 -10.23 -30.75 -12.95
N ARG A 988 -9.05 -31.07 -13.48
CA ARG A 988 -8.87 -31.46 -14.89
C ARG A 988 -9.62 -32.74 -15.24
N ALA A 989 -9.53 -33.77 -14.39
CA ALA A 989 -10.15 -35.05 -14.63
C ALA A 989 -11.68 -34.99 -14.68
N LEU A 990 -12.28 -34.04 -13.96
CA LEU A 990 -13.72 -33.78 -13.98
C LEU A 990 -14.16 -32.84 -15.10
N ALA A 991 -13.40 -31.77 -15.38
CA ALA A 991 -13.71 -30.80 -16.43
C ALA A 991 -13.40 -31.29 -17.86
N GLY A 992 -12.55 -32.33 -17.98
CA GLY A 992 -11.92 -32.74 -19.22
C GLY A 992 -10.73 -31.85 -19.59
N GLU A 993 -10.20 -32.03 -20.81
CA GLU A 993 -8.97 -31.36 -21.26
C GLU A 993 -9.15 -29.87 -21.62
N ASN A 994 -10.39 -29.36 -21.63
CA ASN A 994 -10.68 -27.95 -21.91
C ASN A 994 -10.19 -27.05 -20.75
N ALA A 995 -9.26 -26.16 -21.06
CA ALA A 995 -8.57 -25.32 -20.09
C ALA A 995 -9.45 -24.17 -19.55
N ASP A 996 -10.59 -23.88 -20.18
CA ASP A 996 -11.51 -22.84 -19.76
C ASP A 996 -12.59 -23.35 -18.78
N ARG A 997 -12.86 -24.66 -18.75
CA ARG A 997 -13.79 -25.32 -17.81
C ARG A 997 -13.24 -25.47 -16.39
N TRP A 998 -11.95 -25.30 -16.14
CA TRP A 998 -11.39 -25.36 -14.78
C TRP A 998 -10.37 -24.25 -14.54
N GLY A 999 -10.10 -23.93 -13.26
CA GLY A 999 -9.14 -22.88 -12.93
C GLY A 999 -8.73 -22.87 -11.48
N VAL A 1000 -7.70 -22.08 -11.16
CA VAL A 1000 -7.14 -21.94 -9.81
C VAL A 1000 -7.09 -20.45 -9.43
N VAL A 1001 -7.56 -20.15 -8.22
CA VAL A 1001 -7.28 -18.90 -7.51
C VAL A 1001 -6.62 -19.24 -6.17
N GLN A 1002 -5.78 -18.35 -5.64
CA GLN A 1002 -5.22 -18.48 -4.29
C GLN A 1002 -5.69 -17.31 -3.43
N PHE A 1003 -6.18 -17.59 -2.22
CA PHE A 1003 -6.65 -16.57 -1.28
C PHE A 1003 -5.49 -16.00 -0.44
N HIS A 1004 -5.59 -14.71 -0.13
CA HIS A 1004 -4.64 -13.96 0.70
C HIS A 1004 -5.38 -12.95 1.58
N PRO A 1005 -4.78 -12.42 2.67
CA PRO A 1005 -5.50 -11.56 3.62
C PRO A 1005 -6.13 -10.28 3.02
N ALA A 1006 -5.62 -9.85 1.86
CA ALA A 1006 -6.15 -8.70 1.11
C ALA A 1006 -7.17 -9.05 -0.01
N THR A 1007 -7.48 -10.33 -0.26
CA THR A 1007 -8.50 -10.71 -1.26
C THR A 1007 -9.87 -10.17 -0.81
N SER A 1008 -10.59 -9.50 -1.71
CA SER A 1008 -11.95 -9.01 -1.45
C SER A 1008 -12.99 -9.60 -2.42
N TYR A 1009 -14.26 -9.30 -2.15
CA TYR A 1009 -15.38 -9.61 -3.05
C TYR A 1009 -15.12 -9.06 -4.47
N GLU A 1010 -14.56 -7.85 -4.57
CA GLU A 1010 -14.25 -7.17 -5.83
C GLU A 1010 -13.22 -7.91 -6.69
N ASP A 1011 -12.37 -8.76 -6.10
CA ASP A 1011 -11.39 -9.58 -6.83
C ASP A 1011 -11.93 -10.99 -7.13
N PHE A 1012 -12.77 -11.55 -6.26
CA PHE A 1012 -13.22 -12.94 -6.40
C PHE A 1012 -14.57 -13.12 -7.12
N ILE A 1013 -15.55 -12.27 -6.83
CA ILE A 1013 -16.92 -12.36 -7.36
C ILE A 1013 -17.06 -11.43 -8.56
N GLU A 1014 -17.11 -10.12 -8.35
CA GLU A 1014 -17.08 -9.10 -9.39
C GLU A 1014 -16.79 -7.73 -8.78
N GLY A 1015 -16.16 -6.83 -9.54
CA GLY A 1015 -15.85 -5.49 -9.04
C GLY A 1015 -15.61 -4.46 -10.12
N LEU A 1016 -15.83 -3.19 -9.77
CA LEU A 1016 -15.53 -2.08 -10.66
C LEU A 1016 -14.01 -1.91 -10.83
N ARG A 1017 -13.54 -1.71 -12.06
CA ARG A 1017 -12.14 -1.36 -12.37
C ARG A 1017 -12.10 -0.15 -13.32
N PRO A 1018 -11.18 0.81 -13.11
CA PRO A 1018 -11.07 1.99 -13.97
C PRO A 1018 -10.45 1.63 -15.32
N LYS A 1019 -11.08 2.10 -16.41
CA LYS A 1019 -10.67 1.87 -17.79
C LYS A 1019 -10.62 3.21 -18.52
N VAL A 1020 -9.50 3.51 -19.19
CA VAL A 1020 -9.39 4.77 -19.95
C VAL A 1020 -9.94 4.55 -21.34
N VAL A 1021 -11.02 5.24 -21.69
CA VAL A 1021 -11.66 5.22 -23.01
C VAL A 1021 -11.68 6.66 -23.54
N GLU A 1022 -11.09 6.91 -24.71
CA GLU A 1022 -11.00 8.24 -25.34
C GLU A 1022 -10.43 9.35 -24.42
N GLY A 1023 -9.58 8.97 -23.46
CA GLY A 1023 -8.99 9.88 -22.47
C GLY A 1023 -9.88 10.18 -21.25
N GLN A 1024 -11.08 9.60 -21.16
CA GLN A 1024 -11.93 9.64 -19.97
C GLN A 1024 -11.76 8.36 -19.14
N VAL A 1025 -11.80 8.48 -17.81
CA VAL A 1025 -11.83 7.33 -16.90
C VAL A 1025 -13.27 6.85 -16.79
N THR A 1026 -13.56 5.72 -17.41
CA THR A 1026 -14.80 4.96 -17.21
C THR A 1026 -14.58 3.90 -16.13
N TYR A 1027 -15.66 3.36 -15.55
CA TYR A 1027 -15.59 2.22 -14.64
C TYR A 1027 -16.33 1.05 -15.27
N GLU A 1028 -15.57 0.01 -15.63
CA GLU A 1028 -16.10 -1.25 -16.15
C GLU A 1028 -16.37 -2.21 -14.99
N LEU A 1029 -17.46 -2.97 -15.04
CA LEU A 1029 -17.68 -4.08 -14.13
C LEU A 1029 -16.91 -5.28 -14.66
N VAL A 1030 -15.94 -5.76 -13.89
CA VAL A 1030 -15.11 -6.91 -14.24
C VAL A 1030 -15.53 -8.09 -13.38
N ALA A 1031 -16.03 -9.14 -14.01
CA ALA A 1031 -16.33 -10.41 -13.35
C ALA A 1031 -15.04 -11.05 -12.80
N GLY A 1032 -15.10 -11.53 -11.55
CA GLY A 1032 -14.04 -12.26 -10.86
C GLY A 1032 -14.04 -13.76 -11.18
N PRO A 1033 -13.04 -14.53 -10.68
CA PRO A 1033 -12.91 -15.96 -10.94
C PRO A 1033 -14.16 -16.81 -10.72
N LEU A 1034 -14.96 -16.59 -9.66
CA LEU A 1034 -16.16 -17.41 -9.43
C LEU A 1034 -17.24 -17.15 -10.49
N VAL A 1035 -17.49 -15.86 -10.77
CA VAL A 1035 -18.55 -15.44 -11.69
C VAL A 1035 -18.19 -15.84 -13.12
N ARG A 1036 -16.94 -15.63 -13.58
CA ARG A 1036 -16.51 -16.07 -14.91
C ARG A 1036 -16.60 -17.59 -15.10
N MET A 1037 -16.29 -18.38 -14.07
CA MET A 1037 -16.39 -19.84 -14.13
C MET A 1037 -17.86 -20.31 -14.11
N ALA A 1038 -18.74 -19.59 -13.41
CA ALA A 1038 -20.18 -19.85 -13.42
C ALA A 1038 -20.86 -19.44 -14.73
N GLU A 1039 -20.43 -18.35 -15.38
CA GLU A 1039 -20.93 -17.94 -16.68
C GLU A 1039 -20.62 -19.02 -17.74
N ARG A 1040 -19.36 -19.50 -17.79
CA ARG A 1040 -18.96 -20.64 -18.63
C ARG A 1040 -19.75 -21.92 -18.34
N ALA A 1041 -19.91 -22.26 -17.06
CA ALA A 1041 -20.68 -23.43 -16.65
C ALA A 1041 -22.18 -23.35 -17.02
N ALA A 1042 -22.73 -22.14 -17.18
CA ALA A 1042 -24.08 -21.92 -17.66
C ALA A 1042 -24.19 -21.99 -19.21
N GLU A 1043 -23.12 -21.62 -19.92
CA GLU A 1043 -23.01 -21.68 -21.38
C GLU A 1043 -22.78 -23.12 -21.87
N ASP A 1044 -21.99 -23.92 -21.15
CA ASP A 1044 -21.79 -25.36 -21.39
C ASP A 1044 -22.31 -26.22 -20.21
N PRO A 1045 -23.64 -26.43 -20.11
CA PRO A 1045 -24.26 -27.22 -19.05
C PRO A 1045 -24.13 -28.73 -19.25
N ALA A 1046 -23.48 -29.20 -20.32
CA ALA A 1046 -23.27 -30.62 -20.60
C ALA A 1046 -22.02 -31.19 -19.89
N HIS A 1047 -21.10 -30.32 -19.48
CA HIS A 1047 -19.82 -30.70 -18.90
C HIS A 1047 -19.61 -30.07 -17.52
N ASP A 1048 -18.96 -30.79 -16.61
CA ASP A 1048 -18.55 -30.23 -15.32
C ASP A 1048 -17.55 -29.09 -15.51
N HIS A 1049 -17.61 -28.12 -14.60
CA HIS A 1049 -16.65 -27.03 -14.48
C HIS A 1049 -16.09 -27.00 -13.06
N VAL A 1050 -14.81 -26.70 -12.87
CA VAL A 1050 -14.17 -26.83 -11.54
C VAL A 1050 -13.30 -25.63 -11.15
N LEU A 1051 -13.70 -24.92 -10.10
CA LEU A 1051 -12.88 -23.86 -9.51
C LEU A 1051 -12.11 -24.35 -8.28
N VAL A 1052 -10.78 -24.35 -8.37
CA VAL A 1052 -9.89 -24.61 -7.23
C VAL A 1052 -9.63 -23.31 -6.48
N ILE A 1053 -9.86 -23.31 -5.17
CA ILE A 1053 -9.55 -22.18 -4.27
C ILE A 1053 -8.45 -22.61 -3.30
N ASP A 1054 -7.22 -22.28 -3.66
CA ASP A 1054 -6.03 -22.62 -2.88
C ASP A 1054 -5.88 -21.70 -1.66
N GLU A 1055 -5.47 -22.27 -0.53
CA GLU A 1055 -5.36 -21.58 0.77
C GLU A 1055 -6.67 -20.86 1.19
N ILE A 1056 -7.82 -21.52 1.02
CA ILE A 1056 -9.17 -20.93 1.17
C ILE A 1056 -9.42 -20.22 2.51
N ASN A 1057 -8.70 -20.60 3.57
CA ASN A 1057 -8.75 -19.98 4.88
C ASN A 1057 -8.00 -18.64 4.97
N ARG A 1058 -7.00 -18.36 4.11
CA ARG A 1058 -6.14 -17.15 4.17
C ARG A 1058 -6.86 -15.82 3.89
N ALA A 1059 -8.13 -15.84 3.49
CA ALA A 1059 -8.98 -14.66 3.39
C ALA A 1059 -10.24 -14.82 4.25
N ASN A 1060 -10.95 -13.72 4.53
CA ASN A 1060 -12.24 -13.78 5.24
C ASN A 1060 -13.32 -14.33 4.29
N LEU A 1061 -13.55 -15.66 4.29
CA LEU A 1061 -14.47 -16.30 3.34
C LEU A 1061 -15.86 -15.64 3.32
N PRO A 1062 -16.50 -15.29 4.46
CA PRO A 1062 -17.80 -14.62 4.44
C PRO A 1062 -17.78 -13.28 3.69
N LYS A 1063 -16.74 -12.46 3.88
CA LYS A 1063 -16.58 -11.17 3.19
C LYS A 1063 -16.22 -11.33 1.71
N VAL A 1064 -15.47 -12.37 1.35
CA VAL A 1064 -15.04 -12.63 -0.04
C VAL A 1064 -16.16 -13.27 -0.88
N LEU A 1065 -17.02 -14.10 -0.28
CA LEU A 1065 -18.12 -14.78 -0.97
C LEU A 1065 -19.42 -13.98 -0.96
N GLY A 1066 -19.69 -13.15 0.07
CA GLY A 1066 -20.89 -12.32 0.13
C GLY A 1066 -22.19 -13.15 0.00
N GLU A 1067 -23.09 -12.74 -0.88
CA GLU A 1067 -24.34 -13.45 -1.18
C GLU A 1067 -24.14 -14.81 -1.89
N MET A 1068 -22.96 -15.08 -2.48
CA MET A 1068 -22.63 -16.40 -3.04
C MET A 1068 -22.63 -17.51 -1.97
N LEU A 1069 -22.44 -17.15 -0.69
CA LEU A 1069 -22.60 -18.06 0.45
C LEU A 1069 -23.96 -18.76 0.48
N PHE A 1070 -25.02 -18.07 0.03
CA PHE A 1070 -26.35 -18.65 -0.06
C PHE A 1070 -26.46 -19.60 -1.26
N LEU A 1071 -25.87 -19.24 -2.41
CA LEU A 1071 -25.86 -20.07 -3.60
C LEU A 1071 -25.08 -21.38 -3.44
N LEU A 1072 -24.07 -21.46 -2.56
CA LEU A 1072 -23.41 -22.74 -2.27
C LEU A 1072 -24.38 -23.81 -1.76
N GLU A 1073 -25.47 -23.39 -1.09
CA GLU A 1073 -26.49 -24.24 -0.48
C GLU A 1073 -27.79 -24.27 -1.32
N TYR A 1074 -28.08 -23.20 -2.06
CA TYR A 1074 -29.30 -22.99 -2.85
C TYR A 1074 -28.99 -22.57 -4.30
N ARG A 1075 -28.15 -23.37 -4.98
CA ARG A 1075 -27.55 -23.09 -6.30
C ARG A 1075 -28.47 -22.48 -7.36
N SER A 1076 -29.68 -23.06 -7.52
CA SER A 1076 -30.67 -22.63 -8.52
C SER A 1076 -31.58 -21.48 -8.08
N THR A 1077 -31.42 -20.94 -6.87
CA THR A 1077 -32.24 -19.82 -6.37
C THR A 1077 -31.57 -18.50 -6.77
N PRO A 1078 -32.22 -17.62 -7.54
CA PRO A 1078 -31.63 -16.36 -7.94
C PRO A 1078 -31.32 -15.45 -6.74
N VAL A 1079 -30.08 -14.96 -6.67
CA VAL A 1079 -29.68 -13.82 -5.82
C VAL A 1079 -29.26 -12.65 -6.73
N GLN A 1080 -29.12 -11.45 -6.18
CA GLN A 1080 -28.58 -10.30 -6.90
C GLN A 1080 -27.17 -9.98 -6.38
N PRO A 1081 -26.11 -10.09 -7.21
CA PRO A 1081 -24.76 -9.70 -6.84
C PRO A 1081 -24.62 -8.19 -6.55
N LEU A 1082 -23.57 -7.82 -5.83
CA LEU A 1082 -23.37 -6.46 -5.30
C LEU A 1082 -23.22 -5.37 -6.38
N TYR A 1083 -22.68 -5.70 -7.56
CA TYR A 1083 -22.40 -4.71 -8.62
C TYR A 1083 -23.31 -4.83 -9.86
N ARG A 1084 -23.94 -5.99 -10.07
CA ARG A 1084 -25.06 -6.22 -11.01
C ARG A 1084 -26.35 -5.55 -10.54
N GLY A 1085 -26.69 -4.43 -11.19
CA GLY A 1085 -27.84 -3.60 -10.84
C GLY A 1085 -29.18 -4.18 -11.29
N GLY A 1086 -29.69 -5.17 -10.55
CA GLY A 1086 -30.99 -5.82 -10.79
C GLY A 1086 -30.93 -7.08 -11.66
N GLU A 1087 -29.77 -7.45 -12.16
CA GLU A 1087 -29.56 -8.76 -12.81
C GLU A 1087 -29.36 -9.84 -11.75
N VAL A 1088 -30.08 -10.96 -11.91
CA VAL A 1088 -29.97 -12.10 -11.00
C VAL A 1088 -28.90 -13.08 -11.46
N PHE A 1089 -28.27 -13.74 -10.49
CA PHE A 1089 -27.22 -14.72 -10.68
C PHE A 1089 -27.53 -15.99 -9.87
N THR A 1090 -27.05 -17.12 -10.38
CA THR A 1090 -27.20 -18.48 -9.80
C THR A 1090 -25.89 -19.24 -10.04
N LEU A 1091 -25.52 -20.17 -9.16
CA LEU A 1091 -24.39 -21.06 -9.42
C LEU A 1091 -24.88 -22.29 -10.19
N PRO A 1092 -24.36 -22.61 -11.39
CA PRO A 1092 -24.80 -23.78 -12.15
C PRO A 1092 -24.60 -25.12 -11.41
N PRO A 1093 -25.41 -26.15 -11.70
CA PRO A 1093 -25.35 -27.44 -11.00
C PRO A 1093 -24.10 -28.27 -11.34
N ASN A 1094 -23.48 -27.98 -12.48
CA ASN A 1094 -22.23 -28.54 -13.00
C ASN A 1094 -20.98 -27.78 -12.54
N LEU A 1095 -21.11 -26.66 -11.80
CA LEU A 1095 -19.96 -25.92 -11.25
C LEU A 1095 -19.52 -26.51 -9.89
N LYS A 1096 -18.46 -27.30 -9.90
CA LYS A 1096 -17.81 -27.85 -8.71
C LYS A 1096 -16.75 -26.89 -8.14
N ILE A 1097 -16.50 -26.94 -6.83
CA ILE A 1097 -15.50 -26.09 -6.15
C ILE A 1097 -14.62 -26.94 -5.23
N ILE A 1098 -13.29 -26.84 -5.37
CA ILE A 1098 -12.31 -27.57 -4.56
C ILE A 1098 -11.45 -26.57 -3.78
N GLY A 1099 -11.73 -26.39 -2.49
CA GLY A 1099 -10.89 -25.61 -1.59
C GLY A 1099 -9.67 -26.41 -1.10
N THR A 1100 -8.56 -25.74 -0.81
CA THR A 1100 -7.44 -26.31 -0.04
C THR A 1100 -7.25 -25.53 1.26
N MET A 1101 -6.89 -26.21 2.36
CA MET A 1101 -6.65 -25.59 3.67
C MET A 1101 -5.45 -26.24 4.37
N ASN A 1102 -4.41 -25.44 4.66
CA ASN A 1102 -3.38 -25.84 5.61
C ASN A 1102 -3.91 -25.71 7.04
N THR A 1103 -3.75 -26.77 7.83
CA THR A 1103 -4.20 -26.80 9.24
C THR A 1103 -3.12 -26.41 10.25
N ALA A 1104 -1.90 -26.14 9.78
CA ALA A 1104 -0.77 -25.72 10.62
C ALA A 1104 -0.76 -24.21 10.92
N ASP A 1105 -1.31 -23.40 10.01
CA ASP A 1105 -1.33 -21.94 10.10
C ASP A 1105 -2.30 -21.46 11.20
N ARG A 1106 -1.79 -21.32 12.43
CA ARG A 1106 -2.57 -20.84 13.60
C ARG A 1106 -2.95 -19.35 13.53
N SER A 1107 -2.37 -18.60 12.59
CA SER A 1107 -2.55 -17.16 12.37
C SER A 1107 -3.76 -16.80 11.50
N ILE A 1108 -4.56 -17.78 11.08
CA ILE A 1108 -5.62 -17.63 10.09
C ILE A 1108 -7.02 -17.66 10.73
N ALA A 1109 -7.98 -16.96 10.12
CA ALA A 1109 -9.39 -17.04 10.48
C ALA A 1109 -9.92 -18.49 10.46
N LEU A 1110 -10.43 -18.95 11.60
CA LEU A 1110 -11.11 -20.24 11.71
C LEU A 1110 -12.32 -20.26 10.76
N ILE A 1111 -12.37 -21.22 9.83
CA ILE A 1111 -13.56 -21.47 9.00
C ILE A 1111 -14.75 -21.74 9.93
N ASP A 1112 -15.75 -20.85 9.88
CA ASP A 1112 -16.87 -20.82 10.82
C ASP A 1112 -17.87 -21.98 10.64
N ALA A 1113 -18.81 -22.11 11.59
CA ALA A 1113 -19.78 -23.20 11.60
C ALA A 1113 -20.78 -23.17 10.42
N ALA A 1114 -21.08 -22.00 9.83
CA ALA A 1114 -21.94 -21.90 8.66
C ALA A 1114 -21.18 -22.26 7.38
N MET A 1115 -19.89 -21.93 7.28
CA MET A 1115 -19.01 -22.40 6.20
C MET A 1115 -18.77 -23.91 6.29
N ARG A 1116 -18.57 -24.46 7.49
CA ARG A 1116 -18.46 -25.92 7.71
C ARG A 1116 -19.71 -26.71 7.32
N ARG A 1117 -20.90 -26.07 7.24
CA ARG A 1117 -22.14 -26.69 6.73
C ARG A 1117 -22.20 -26.78 5.21
N ARG A 1118 -21.42 -25.95 4.49
CA ARG A 1118 -21.57 -25.73 3.03
C ARG A 1118 -20.50 -26.38 2.17
N PHE A 1119 -19.56 -27.10 2.76
CA PHE A 1119 -18.52 -27.86 2.07
C PHE A 1119 -18.35 -29.22 2.74
N HIS A 1120 -18.06 -30.27 1.96
CA HIS A 1120 -17.55 -31.52 2.51
C HIS A 1120 -16.06 -31.38 2.83
N PHE A 1121 -15.61 -31.85 3.99
CA PHE A 1121 -14.21 -31.74 4.42
C PHE A 1121 -13.51 -33.10 4.25
N VAL A 1122 -12.47 -33.15 3.42
CA VAL A 1122 -11.70 -34.36 3.13
C VAL A 1122 -10.30 -34.24 3.71
N GLY A 1123 -9.94 -35.19 4.59
CA GLY A 1123 -8.65 -35.19 5.28
C GLY A 1123 -7.50 -35.67 4.39
N PHE A 1124 -6.44 -34.89 4.31
CA PHE A 1124 -5.18 -35.23 3.64
C PHE A 1124 -4.06 -35.30 4.68
N PHE A 1125 -4.04 -36.40 5.42
CA PHE A 1125 -3.09 -36.69 6.50
C PHE A 1125 -2.16 -37.84 6.12
N PRO A 1126 -0.85 -37.82 6.45
CA PRO A 1126 0.11 -38.84 5.98
C PRO A 1126 -0.22 -40.30 6.33
N HIS A 1127 -1.08 -40.52 7.34
CA HIS A 1127 -1.48 -41.84 7.84
C HIS A 1127 -2.91 -42.25 7.44
N GLN A 1128 -3.62 -41.44 6.63
CA GLN A 1128 -5.00 -41.66 6.21
C GLN A 1128 -5.10 -41.65 4.68
N GLU A 1129 -6.06 -42.39 4.13
CA GLU A 1129 -6.36 -42.31 2.69
C GLU A 1129 -6.92 -40.91 2.35
N PRO A 1130 -6.57 -40.31 1.19
CA PRO A 1130 -5.81 -40.87 0.08
C PRO A 1130 -4.27 -40.74 0.18
N THR A 1131 -3.75 -40.14 1.25
CA THR A 1131 -2.32 -39.75 1.32
C THR A 1131 -1.41 -40.86 1.88
N ARG A 1132 -1.99 -41.91 2.49
CA ARG A 1132 -1.24 -42.98 3.14
C ARG A 1132 -0.30 -43.70 2.18
N SER A 1133 0.94 -43.94 2.64
CA SER A 1133 2.01 -44.60 1.88
C SER A 1133 2.33 -43.97 0.52
N LEU A 1134 1.84 -42.77 0.23
CA LEU A 1134 2.06 -42.05 -1.03
C LEU A 1134 3.55 -41.78 -1.29
N LEU A 1135 4.33 -41.50 -0.23
CA LEU A 1135 5.79 -41.38 -0.32
C LEU A 1135 6.42 -42.70 -0.80
N ARG A 1136 6.02 -43.84 -0.23
CA ARG A 1136 6.54 -45.16 -0.61
C ARG A 1136 6.23 -45.49 -2.07
N ARG A 1137 4.97 -45.32 -2.50
CA ARG A 1137 4.55 -45.53 -3.91
C ARG A 1137 5.34 -44.62 -4.86
N TRP A 1138 5.58 -43.36 -4.49
CA TRP A 1138 6.38 -42.43 -5.30
C TRP A 1138 7.86 -42.81 -5.38
N LEU A 1139 8.47 -43.23 -4.26
CA LEU A 1139 9.87 -43.68 -4.22
C LEU A 1139 10.05 -44.94 -5.07
N GLU A 1140 9.15 -45.91 -4.98
CA GLU A 1140 9.12 -47.11 -5.81
C GLU A 1140 8.99 -46.77 -7.30
N ALA A 1141 7.99 -45.96 -7.67
CA ALA A 1141 7.75 -45.57 -9.06
C ALA A 1141 8.91 -44.78 -9.70
N ASN A 1142 9.68 -44.04 -8.89
CA ASN A 1142 10.83 -43.25 -9.35
C ASN A 1142 12.18 -43.96 -9.16
N GLY A 1143 12.22 -45.20 -8.64
CA GLY A 1143 13.47 -45.90 -8.36
C GLY A 1143 14.36 -45.16 -7.36
N ARG A 1144 13.81 -44.79 -6.20
CA ARG A 1144 14.49 -44.13 -5.08
C ARG A 1144 14.47 -45.01 -3.81
N PRO A 1145 15.34 -44.74 -2.81
CA PRO A 1145 15.39 -45.54 -1.58
C PRO A 1145 14.05 -45.50 -0.84
N VAL A 1146 13.37 -46.65 -0.75
CA VAL A 1146 12.03 -46.77 -0.16
C VAL A 1146 12.07 -46.66 1.37
N GLU A 1147 13.22 -46.90 1.97
CA GLU A 1147 13.53 -46.81 3.40
C GLU A 1147 13.35 -45.38 3.95
N VAL A 1148 13.32 -44.37 3.06
CA VAL A 1148 12.96 -42.99 3.41
C VAL A 1148 11.49 -42.89 3.82
N ALA A 1149 10.59 -43.73 3.27
CA ALA A 1149 9.21 -43.80 3.74
C ALA A 1149 9.15 -44.33 5.18
N ASP A 1150 9.87 -45.42 5.48
CA ASP A 1150 9.93 -46.00 6.84
C ASP A 1150 10.48 -44.99 7.87
N PHE A 1151 11.49 -44.20 7.49
CA PHE A 1151 12.03 -43.11 8.32
C PHE A 1151 10.98 -42.02 8.61
N VAL A 1152 10.24 -41.57 7.59
CA VAL A 1152 9.21 -40.52 7.73
C VAL A 1152 7.95 -41.01 8.44
N GLU A 1153 7.58 -42.28 8.25
CA GLU A 1153 6.48 -42.93 8.96
C GLU A 1153 6.80 -43.02 10.47
N ALA A 1154 7.99 -43.52 10.86
CA ALA A 1154 8.42 -43.57 12.26
C ALA A 1154 8.52 -42.18 12.93
N VAL A 1155 9.01 -41.17 12.22
CA VAL A 1155 9.01 -39.77 12.69
C VAL A 1155 7.59 -39.26 12.95
N ASN A 1156 6.66 -39.55 12.04
CA ASN A 1156 5.27 -39.10 12.19
C ASN A 1156 4.55 -39.80 13.34
N GLU A 1157 4.89 -41.05 13.68
CA GLU A 1157 4.40 -41.72 14.88
C GLU A 1157 4.89 -41.04 16.17
N GLU A 1158 6.14 -40.56 16.22
CA GLU A 1158 6.67 -39.80 17.36
C GLU A 1158 6.07 -38.37 17.44
N LEU A 1159 5.80 -37.71 16.31
CA LEU A 1159 5.22 -36.36 16.26
C LEU A 1159 3.72 -36.33 16.58
N ALA A 1160 2.96 -37.37 16.21
CA ALA A 1160 1.51 -37.43 16.39
C ALA A 1160 1.04 -37.14 17.84
N PRO A 1161 1.60 -37.74 18.92
CA PRO A 1161 1.21 -37.42 20.30
C PRO A 1161 1.75 -36.07 20.81
N LEU A 1162 2.77 -35.49 20.16
CA LEU A 1162 3.41 -34.24 20.60
C LEU A 1162 2.75 -32.99 20.01
N LEU A 1163 2.34 -33.06 18.74
CA LEU A 1163 1.82 -31.93 17.95
C LEU A 1163 0.38 -32.14 17.43
N GLY A 1164 -0.10 -33.39 17.38
CA GLY A 1164 -1.38 -33.75 16.76
C GLY A 1164 -1.30 -33.92 15.23
N GLU A 1165 -2.32 -34.57 14.66
CA GLU A 1165 -2.36 -34.97 13.24
C GLU A 1165 -2.23 -33.80 12.24
N HIS A 1166 -2.66 -32.61 12.63
CA HIS A 1166 -2.63 -31.39 11.82
C HIS A 1166 -1.23 -30.84 11.51
N LEU A 1167 -0.19 -31.37 12.17
CA LEU A 1167 1.20 -30.91 12.13
C LEU A 1167 2.21 -32.01 11.75
N LEU A 1168 1.73 -33.13 11.21
CA LEU A 1168 2.58 -34.21 10.69
C LEU A 1168 3.32 -33.82 9.40
N LEU A 1169 4.48 -34.43 9.15
CA LEU A 1169 5.28 -34.16 7.97
C LEU A 1169 4.66 -34.77 6.71
N GLY A 1170 4.31 -33.91 5.75
CA GLY A 1170 3.77 -34.32 4.46
C GLY A 1170 4.80 -34.97 3.53
N PRO A 1171 4.40 -35.94 2.70
CA PRO A 1171 5.31 -36.69 1.83
C PRO A 1171 6.11 -35.82 0.85
N SER A 1172 5.60 -34.65 0.41
CA SER A 1172 6.29 -33.83 -0.60
C SER A 1172 7.56 -33.12 -0.10
N PHE A 1173 7.84 -33.14 1.21
CA PHE A 1173 9.16 -32.76 1.74
C PHE A 1173 10.25 -33.73 1.24
N PHE A 1174 9.91 -35.01 1.06
CA PHE A 1174 10.83 -36.10 0.72
C PHE A 1174 10.69 -36.62 -0.72
N MET A 1175 9.72 -36.13 -1.49
CA MET A 1175 9.64 -36.36 -2.95
C MET A 1175 10.70 -35.51 -3.67
N LYS A 1176 11.99 -35.93 -3.60
CA LYS A 1176 13.15 -35.21 -4.14
C LYS A 1176 14.05 -36.12 -4.98
N GLU A 1177 14.91 -35.51 -5.81
CA GLU A 1177 15.90 -36.24 -6.62
C GLU A 1177 17.04 -36.82 -5.77
N ASP A 1178 17.60 -36.02 -4.87
CA ASP A 1178 18.65 -36.39 -3.91
C ASP A 1178 18.04 -36.78 -2.56
N LEU A 1179 18.21 -38.06 -2.20
CA LEU A 1179 17.85 -38.64 -0.91
C LEU A 1179 19.03 -39.41 -0.31
N SER A 1180 20.25 -38.98 -0.63
CA SER A 1180 21.46 -39.39 0.10
C SER A 1180 21.40 -38.92 1.56
N GLU A 1181 22.30 -39.38 2.43
CA GLU A 1181 22.37 -38.85 3.80
C GLU A 1181 22.55 -37.32 3.84
N GLY A 1182 23.31 -36.75 2.89
CA GLY A 1182 23.44 -35.30 2.73
C GLY A 1182 22.18 -34.62 2.19
N GLY A 1183 21.43 -35.29 1.32
CA GLY A 1183 20.12 -34.83 0.84
C GLY A 1183 19.07 -34.80 1.95
N LEU A 1184 18.90 -35.93 2.64
CA LEU A 1184 17.99 -36.08 3.78
C LEU A 1184 18.33 -35.11 4.91
N ARG A 1185 19.62 -34.93 5.23
CA ARG A 1185 20.05 -33.92 6.20
C ARG A 1185 19.65 -32.51 5.79
N ARG A 1186 19.83 -32.12 4.51
CA ARG A 1186 19.44 -30.78 4.04
C ARG A 1186 17.92 -30.57 4.08
N ILE A 1187 17.13 -31.57 3.68
CA ILE A 1187 15.67 -31.56 3.85
C ILE A 1187 15.31 -31.40 5.34
N TRP A 1188 16.07 -32.05 6.23
CA TRP A 1188 15.85 -31.95 7.67
C TRP A 1188 16.19 -30.57 8.23
N ASP A 1189 17.46 -30.17 8.13
CA ASP A 1189 18.01 -28.95 8.73
C ASP A 1189 17.41 -27.67 8.11
N HIS A 1190 16.86 -27.70 6.88
CA HIS A 1190 16.33 -26.52 6.18
C HIS A 1190 14.83 -26.55 5.81
N ASN A 1191 14.12 -27.68 5.94
CA ASN A 1191 12.67 -27.72 5.65
C ASN A 1191 11.83 -28.32 6.79
N VAL A 1192 12.31 -29.38 7.46
CA VAL A 1192 11.57 -30.04 8.55
C VAL A 1192 11.83 -29.36 9.89
N PHE A 1193 13.10 -29.15 10.25
CA PHE A 1193 13.47 -28.59 11.55
C PHE A 1193 12.95 -27.16 11.76
N PRO A 1194 13.02 -26.22 10.78
CA PRO A 1194 12.42 -24.89 10.93
C PRO A 1194 10.90 -24.92 11.13
N PHE A 1195 10.19 -25.88 10.53
CA PHE A 1195 8.76 -26.09 10.74
C PHE A 1195 8.47 -26.62 12.16
N LEU A 1196 9.31 -27.53 12.68
CA LEU A 1196 9.18 -28.00 14.06
C LEU A 1196 9.56 -26.91 15.08
N GLU A 1197 10.51 -26.04 14.77
CA GLU A 1197 10.94 -24.90 15.59
C GLU A 1197 9.83 -23.85 15.77
N ASP A 1198 9.13 -23.50 14.68
CA ASP A 1198 7.91 -22.67 14.72
C ASP A 1198 6.80 -23.30 15.57
N GLN A 1199 6.52 -24.59 15.39
CA GLN A 1199 5.41 -25.26 16.09
C GLN A 1199 5.72 -25.63 17.56
N LEU A 1200 6.99 -25.70 17.93
CA LEU A 1200 7.51 -25.94 19.30
C LEU A 1200 8.14 -24.68 19.93
N TRP A 1201 7.81 -23.48 19.44
CA TRP A 1201 8.37 -22.22 19.94
C TRP A 1201 8.32 -22.12 21.48
N GLY A 1202 9.45 -21.81 22.10
CA GLY A 1202 9.62 -21.77 23.56
C GLY A 1202 9.84 -23.12 24.26
N ARG A 1203 9.86 -24.26 23.54
CA ARG A 1203 10.09 -25.61 24.08
C ARG A 1203 11.48 -26.16 23.73
N GLU A 1204 12.53 -25.35 23.92
CA GLU A 1204 13.92 -25.64 23.50
C GLU A 1204 14.42 -27.06 23.88
N ALA A 1205 14.11 -27.51 25.09
CA ALA A 1205 14.55 -28.81 25.60
C ALA A 1205 13.97 -29.99 24.80
N GLU A 1206 12.77 -29.83 24.24
CA GLU A 1206 12.11 -30.83 23.39
C GLU A 1206 12.57 -30.68 21.94
N LEU A 1207 12.68 -29.44 21.44
CA LEU A 1207 13.21 -29.13 20.11
C LEU A 1207 14.64 -29.67 19.90
N ALA A 1208 15.45 -29.73 20.96
CA ALA A 1208 16.77 -30.36 20.93
C ALA A 1208 16.75 -31.84 20.52
N GLU A 1209 15.69 -32.59 20.84
CA GLU A 1209 15.53 -34.00 20.45
C GLU A 1209 15.14 -34.18 18.97
N TRP A 1210 14.74 -33.09 18.28
CA TRP A 1210 14.33 -33.07 16.87
C TRP A 1210 15.45 -32.65 15.89
N ARG A 1211 16.63 -32.28 16.40
CA ARG A 1211 17.82 -32.01 15.56
C ARG A 1211 18.27 -33.28 14.81
N TRP A 1212 18.77 -33.13 13.58
CA TRP A 1212 19.07 -34.25 12.66
C TRP A 1212 19.80 -35.44 13.31
N GLU A 1213 20.92 -35.21 14.00
CA GLU A 1213 21.71 -36.30 14.58
C GLU A 1213 20.97 -37.04 15.71
N ALA A 1214 20.09 -36.37 16.46
CA ALA A 1214 19.28 -36.98 17.52
C ALA A 1214 18.18 -37.87 16.92
N VAL A 1215 17.42 -37.35 15.95
CA VAL A 1215 16.38 -38.09 15.24
C VAL A 1215 16.97 -39.26 14.47
N ARG A 1216 18.02 -39.04 13.68
CA ARG A 1216 18.74 -40.07 12.94
C ARG A 1216 19.22 -41.20 13.85
N SER A 1217 19.83 -40.87 15.00
CA SER A 1217 20.30 -41.87 15.96
C SER A 1217 19.15 -42.67 16.57
N ARG A 1218 18.06 -42.00 16.96
CA ARG A 1218 16.86 -42.61 17.54
C ARG A 1218 16.13 -43.52 16.55
N VAL A 1219 15.73 -42.99 15.39
CA VAL A 1219 14.95 -43.71 14.38
C VAL A 1219 15.75 -44.85 13.74
N ARG A 1220 17.08 -44.70 13.56
CA ARG A 1220 17.95 -45.81 13.09
C ARG A 1220 18.02 -46.96 14.10
N ALA A 1221 17.88 -46.69 15.41
CA ALA A 1221 17.77 -47.74 16.42
C ALA A 1221 16.39 -48.43 16.40
N THR A 1222 15.32 -47.70 16.11
CA THR A 1222 13.96 -48.25 15.93
C THR A 1222 13.88 -49.16 14.70
N ILE A 1223 14.19 -48.64 13.50
CA ILE A 1223 14.10 -49.40 12.23
C ILE A 1223 15.11 -50.56 12.22
N GLY A 1224 16.32 -50.33 12.73
CA GLY A 1224 17.38 -51.34 12.83
C GLY A 1224 17.11 -52.47 13.83
N ALA A 1225 16.03 -52.39 14.62
CA ALA A 1225 15.58 -53.49 15.48
C ALA A 1225 14.69 -54.51 14.74
N GLU A 1226 14.06 -54.12 13.63
CA GLU A 1226 13.06 -54.95 12.92
C GLU A 1226 13.47 -55.32 11.49
N GLY A 1227 14.27 -54.51 10.79
CA GLY A 1227 14.70 -54.72 9.40
C GLY A 1227 16.20 -54.92 9.21
N ALA A 1228 16.60 -55.85 8.34
CA ALA A 1228 18.01 -56.19 8.10
C ALA A 1228 18.66 -55.43 6.93
N ALA A 1229 19.50 -54.45 7.26
CA ALA A 1229 20.60 -53.89 6.46
C ALA A 1229 20.32 -53.52 4.98
N ALA A 1230 19.99 -52.25 4.76
CA ALA A 1230 20.24 -51.52 3.51
C ALA A 1230 21.29 -50.43 3.78
N ASP A 1231 22.34 -50.35 2.94
CA ASP A 1231 23.39 -49.32 3.05
C ASP A 1231 23.01 -48.07 2.25
N LEU A 1232 23.00 -46.91 2.93
CA LEU A 1232 22.73 -45.59 2.30
C LEU A 1232 24.01 -44.88 1.79
N ASP A 1233 25.19 -45.46 2.02
CA ASP A 1233 26.51 -44.85 1.73
C ASP A 1233 27.02 -45.11 0.28
N GLY A 1234 26.16 -45.58 -0.62
CA GLY A 1234 26.53 -46.09 -1.95
C GLY A 1234 26.72 -45.05 -3.07
N ALA A 1235 27.76 -44.22 -3.01
CA ALA A 1235 28.12 -43.30 -4.11
C ALA A 1235 29.04 -43.96 -5.17
N PRO A 1236 28.72 -43.90 -6.48
CA PRO A 1236 29.59 -44.40 -7.55
C PRO A 1236 30.57 -43.32 -8.04
N ASP A 1237 31.87 -43.53 -7.82
CA ASP A 1237 32.94 -42.65 -8.31
C ASP A 1237 33.23 -42.85 -9.82
N GLY A 1238 33.76 -41.83 -10.48
CA GLY A 1238 33.61 -41.62 -11.92
C GLY A 1238 34.52 -42.45 -12.84
N ALA A 1239 33.99 -42.84 -14.01
CA ALA A 1239 34.75 -43.33 -15.16
C ALA A 1239 34.14 -42.83 -16.48
N ALA A 1240 34.96 -42.27 -17.37
CA ALA A 1240 34.52 -41.73 -18.65
C ALA A 1240 35.15 -42.48 -19.83
N THR A 1241 34.33 -43.12 -20.68
CA THR A 1241 34.62 -43.36 -22.11
C THR A 1241 33.37 -43.82 -22.89
N GLU A 1242 33.19 -43.22 -24.06
CA GLU A 1242 32.68 -43.73 -25.36
C GLU A 1242 31.54 -44.79 -25.49
N ALA A 1243 30.80 -44.60 -26.59
CA ALA A 1243 30.11 -45.61 -27.41
C ALA A 1243 28.76 -46.21 -26.96
N ALA A 1244 27.69 -45.54 -27.40
CA ALA A 1244 26.58 -46.08 -28.20
C ALA A 1244 25.95 -47.46 -27.88
N GLY A 1245 24.64 -47.45 -27.56
CA GLY A 1245 23.77 -48.60 -27.85
C GLY A 1245 22.40 -48.64 -27.17
N GLN A 1246 21.36 -48.74 -27.98
CA GLN A 1246 20.07 -49.41 -27.71
C GLN A 1246 19.19 -48.96 -26.52
N LYS A 1247 18.14 -48.20 -26.90
CA LYS A 1247 16.75 -48.31 -26.41
C LYS A 1247 16.29 -49.78 -26.21
N PRO A 1248 15.31 -50.05 -25.31
CA PRO A 1248 13.92 -49.59 -25.46
C PRO A 1248 13.64 -48.10 -25.18
#